data_AF-A0A3A6JGJ6-F1
#
_entry.id   AF-A0A3A6JGJ6-F1
#
_cell.length_a   1.000
_cell.length_b   1.000
_cell.length_c   1.000
_cell.angle_alpha   90.00
_cell.angle_beta   90.00
_cell.angle_gamma   90.00
#
_symmetry.space_group_name_H-M   'P 1'
#
loop_
_entity.id
_entity.type
_entity.pdbx_description
1 polymer ?
#
loop_
_entity_poly.entity_id
_entity_poly.type
_entity_poly.pdbx_seq_one_letter_code
_entity_poly.pdbx_strand_id
1 'polypeptide(L)'
;MKTILKIFKNDLIGIKKSILTIVLAVGLCILPALYAWFNIFANWDPYANTGNINIAVVNLDRGYTDADGNEMNMGQSVADKLKSQTSIGWVFPDSEKSAIDGVKSGKYYAAVVIDEDFSYNMFNALTDNFVNPSFTYYENEKKNAVAPKITDTAVSTLKTSINETYVKAISQKLITAIDDSDTDLSKDLKGTDFITALKTVDDNLAGYQKTIDSIIKANNKLKTSTKLKDATDKSSKLLSDAGSAIDSSMSDIDSVGSTYYTVRNSLQDQIDSIAQDIQNLKSSTKLIHMKDDAENISADLENIKADADKLQQKIDAVDEYIKSLDISNTNEVSDALNKLDKLKTEVKKISSLTADTIDSLDISAITNAENAVSDKLDQIIDSVSDIDDTFTSQVIPDMDNIILNIKNALKNAQDLLNTLNSTINSASSVFDNYKVTIASMNTSLTDLSDLISGIRDKIQTATDEINKAADSEVTDMIIAFLNGDSEALASFLSKPVAVEEHYYYSIANYGSSMAPFYSVLAIWVGMTILVSLMKVHVKDADYLKDARPHQLFFGRYLIFFLLSQLQVLVIVLGDLFLLKIQCLHPFAFWATAALTGLTFSILIYSLTISFGDIGKALAVVIMVLQIAGSGGTYPIEALPNFFRQVYIFFPFPYAINAMRECIGGMYHADLFKYLLELSIFIVVALVIGLIIRKPFIHIMHFIEKRMEDTDMM
;
A
#
# COMPACT_ATOMS: atom_id res chain seq x y z
N MET A 1 8.59 -52.81 42.31
CA MET A 1 8.19 -53.53 41.07
C MET A 1 6.96 -54.44 41.25
N LYS A 2 6.88 -55.29 42.30
CA LYS A 2 5.72 -56.18 42.51
C LYS A 2 4.35 -55.46 42.51
N THR A 3 4.23 -54.32 43.17
CA THR A 3 2.99 -53.52 43.22
C THR A 3 2.61 -52.94 41.85
N ILE A 4 3.59 -52.40 41.10
CA ILE A 4 3.40 -51.84 39.75
C ILE A 4 2.82 -52.91 38.81
N LEU A 5 3.45 -54.09 38.76
CA LEU A 5 2.99 -55.20 37.92
C LEU A 5 1.62 -55.73 38.34
N LYS A 6 1.31 -55.69 39.64
CA LYS A 6 -0.01 -56.11 40.15
C LYS A 6 -1.13 -55.16 39.71
N ILE A 7 -0.89 -53.84 39.74
CA ILE A 7 -1.84 -52.83 39.23
C ILE A 7 -2.08 -53.07 37.73
N PHE A 8 -1.01 -53.17 36.95
CA PHE A 8 -1.09 -53.40 35.51
C PHE A 8 -1.82 -54.70 35.15
N LYS A 9 -1.53 -55.81 35.85
CA LYS A 9 -2.22 -57.09 35.64
C LYS A 9 -3.71 -56.99 35.95
N ASN A 10 -4.08 -56.28 37.01
CA ASN A 10 -5.48 -56.06 37.37
C ASN A 10 -6.22 -55.22 36.32
N ASP A 11 -5.58 -54.19 35.77
CA ASP A 11 -6.13 -53.39 34.68
C ASP A 11 -6.35 -54.22 33.42
N LEU A 12 -5.40 -55.09 33.06
CA LEU A 12 -5.53 -56.00 31.92
C LEU A 12 -6.67 -57.01 32.11
N ILE A 13 -6.82 -57.56 33.32
CA ILE A 13 -7.95 -58.42 33.67
C ILE A 13 -9.26 -57.64 33.59
N GLY A 14 -9.27 -56.38 34.04
CA GLY A 14 -10.42 -55.49 33.98
C GLY A 14 -10.94 -55.30 32.55
N ILE A 15 -10.05 -55.07 31.59
CA ILE A 15 -10.41 -54.96 30.17
C ILE A 15 -11.01 -56.27 29.65
N LYS A 16 -10.43 -57.42 30.02
CA LYS A 16 -10.88 -58.74 29.54
C LYS A 16 -12.22 -59.21 30.13
N LYS A 17 -12.71 -58.59 31.21
CA LYS A 17 -13.93 -59.03 31.93
C LYS A 17 -15.24 -58.73 31.21
N SER A 18 -15.27 -57.73 30.33
CA SER A 18 -16.49 -57.31 29.65
C SER A 18 -16.23 -57.08 28.17
N ILE A 19 -17.09 -57.65 27.32
CA ILE A 19 -17.01 -57.48 25.86
C ILE A 19 -17.12 -56.00 25.46
N LEU A 20 -17.91 -55.22 26.20
CA LEU A 20 -18.07 -53.78 25.99
C LEU A 20 -16.74 -53.04 26.23
N THR A 21 -15.99 -53.40 27.28
CA THR A 21 -14.68 -52.78 27.58
C THR A 21 -13.63 -53.15 26.54
N ILE A 22 -13.68 -54.37 25.98
CA ILE A 22 -12.81 -54.77 24.86
C ILE A 22 -13.16 -53.96 23.61
N VAL A 23 -14.44 -53.85 23.24
CA VAL A 23 -14.89 -53.07 22.08
C VAL A 23 -14.48 -51.60 22.21
N LEU A 24 -14.67 -51.01 23.40
CA LEU A 24 -14.22 -49.64 23.67
C LEU A 24 -12.69 -49.50 23.58
N ALA A 25 -11.91 -50.44 24.13
CA ALA A 25 -10.46 -50.41 24.04
C ALA A 25 -9.96 -50.55 22.60
N VAL A 26 -10.58 -51.40 21.79
CA VAL A 26 -10.27 -51.55 20.36
C VAL A 26 -10.66 -50.28 19.60
N GLY A 27 -11.86 -49.73 19.84
CA GLY A 27 -12.30 -48.47 19.23
C GLY A 27 -11.35 -47.32 19.55
N LEU A 28 -10.90 -47.21 20.80
CA LEU A 28 -9.89 -46.25 21.24
C LEU A 28 -8.54 -46.43 20.54
N CYS A 29 -8.18 -47.66 20.16
CA CYS A 29 -6.95 -47.94 19.42
C CYS A 29 -7.03 -47.56 17.94
N ILE A 30 -8.21 -47.64 17.33
CA ILE A 30 -8.42 -47.44 15.88
C ILE A 30 -8.74 -45.98 15.54
N LEU A 31 -9.54 -45.30 16.37
CA LEU A 31 -10.06 -43.95 16.08
C LEU A 31 -8.97 -42.93 15.70
N PRO A 32 -7.81 -42.88 16.34
CA PRO A 32 -6.76 -41.94 15.97
C PRO A 32 -6.16 -42.24 14.60
N ALA A 33 -6.06 -43.51 14.23
CA ALA A 33 -5.55 -43.94 12.94
C ALA A 33 -6.47 -43.53 11.79
N LEU A 34 -7.80 -43.58 12.00
CA LEU A 34 -8.75 -43.05 11.02
C LEU A 34 -8.49 -41.58 10.70
N TYR A 35 -8.21 -40.76 11.72
CA TYR A 35 -7.89 -39.35 11.50
C TYR A 35 -6.65 -39.18 10.61
N ALA A 36 -5.56 -39.89 10.89
CA ALA A 36 -4.37 -39.85 10.03
C ALA A 36 -4.72 -40.28 8.61
N TRP A 37 -5.39 -41.42 8.45
CA TRP A 37 -5.59 -42.01 7.14
C TRP A 37 -6.51 -41.20 6.23
N PHE A 38 -7.62 -40.68 6.76
CA PHE A 38 -8.52 -39.83 5.98
C PHE A 38 -7.81 -38.56 5.48
N ASN A 39 -6.97 -37.94 6.32
CA ASN A 39 -6.26 -36.72 5.95
C ASN A 39 -5.09 -36.98 4.98
N ILE A 40 -4.34 -38.07 5.16
CA ILE A 40 -3.28 -38.48 4.23
C ILE A 40 -3.91 -38.81 2.86
N PHE A 41 -5.01 -39.55 2.84
CA PHE A 41 -5.71 -39.92 1.62
C PHE A 41 -6.32 -38.70 0.90
N ALA A 42 -6.95 -37.79 1.64
CA ALA A 42 -7.50 -36.56 1.06
C ALA A 42 -6.42 -35.68 0.41
N ASN A 43 -5.19 -35.73 0.94
CA ASN A 43 -4.03 -35.02 0.42
C ASN A 43 -3.08 -35.94 -0.38
N TRP A 44 -3.57 -37.06 -0.93
CA TRP A 44 -2.68 -38.04 -1.54
C TRP A 44 -1.86 -37.46 -2.69
N ASP A 45 -2.53 -36.78 -3.62
CA ASP A 45 -1.88 -36.10 -4.74
C ASP A 45 -2.74 -34.96 -5.33
N PRO A 46 -2.88 -33.83 -4.62
CA PRO A 46 -3.63 -32.69 -5.14
C PRO A 46 -2.96 -32.06 -6.38
N TYR A 47 -1.64 -32.25 -6.54
CA TYR A 47 -0.87 -31.63 -7.62
C TYR A 47 -0.90 -32.44 -8.93
N ALA A 48 -1.09 -33.76 -8.88
CA ALA A 48 -1.38 -34.53 -10.09
C ALA A 48 -2.83 -34.38 -10.59
N ASN A 49 -3.75 -33.87 -9.76
CA ASN A 49 -5.17 -33.74 -10.08
C ASN A 49 -5.60 -32.32 -10.51
N THR A 50 -4.65 -31.54 -11.05
CA THR A 50 -4.85 -30.14 -11.44
C THR A 50 -5.69 -29.94 -12.70
N GLY A 51 -6.04 -31.00 -13.42
CA GLY A 51 -6.98 -30.95 -14.56
C GLY A 51 -8.38 -30.42 -14.21
N ASN A 52 -8.74 -30.40 -12.91
CA ASN A 52 -9.98 -29.82 -12.41
C ASN A 52 -9.89 -28.30 -12.12
N ILE A 53 -8.71 -27.69 -12.31
CA ILE A 53 -8.48 -26.25 -12.12
C ILE A 53 -8.65 -25.58 -13.47
N ASN A 54 -9.79 -24.91 -13.63
CA ASN A 54 -10.12 -24.27 -14.90
C ASN A 54 -9.36 -22.94 -15.09
N ILE A 55 -8.56 -22.85 -16.16
CA ILE A 55 -7.90 -21.62 -16.62
C ILE A 55 -8.46 -21.25 -17.99
N ALA A 56 -9.04 -20.05 -18.10
CA ALA A 56 -9.59 -19.56 -19.34
C ALA A 56 -8.48 -19.05 -20.28
N VAL A 57 -8.60 -19.31 -21.58
CA VAL A 57 -7.68 -18.80 -22.60
C VAL A 57 -8.49 -18.18 -23.73
N VAL A 58 -8.19 -16.92 -24.04
CA VAL A 58 -8.77 -16.18 -25.17
C VAL A 58 -7.63 -15.79 -26.10
N ASN A 59 -7.75 -16.14 -27.37
CA ASN A 59 -6.81 -15.75 -28.40
C ASN A 59 -7.37 -14.58 -29.21
N LEU A 60 -6.76 -13.39 -29.10
CA LEU A 60 -7.10 -12.23 -29.95
C LEU A 60 -6.13 -12.05 -31.12
N ASP A 61 -5.08 -12.88 -31.21
CA ASP A 61 -4.00 -12.78 -32.21
C ASP A 61 -4.54 -12.84 -33.64
N ARG A 62 -4.25 -11.78 -34.40
CA ARG A 62 -4.67 -11.64 -35.80
C ARG A 62 -3.78 -12.42 -36.78
N GLY A 63 -2.64 -12.93 -36.31
CA GLY A 63 -1.67 -13.64 -37.14
C GLY A 63 -0.69 -12.69 -37.86
N TYR A 64 0.19 -13.28 -38.65
CA TYR A 64 1.23 -12.62 -39.43
C TYR A 64 1.31 -13.25 -40.82
N THR A 65 1.51 -12.42 -41.85
CA THR A 65 1.77 -12.90 -43.22
C THR A 65 3.17 -12.48 -43.61
N ASP A 66 4.01 -13.45 -44.00
CA ASP A 66 5.38 -13.18 -44.45
C ASP A 66 5.42 -12.59 -45.89
N ALA A 67 6.63 -12.25 -46.35
CA ALA A 67 6.84 -11.67 -47.67
C ALA A 67 6.51 -12.64 -48.83
N ASP A 68 6.50 -13.94 -48.55
CA ASP A 68 6.19 -15.01 -49.51
C ASP A 68 4.68 -15.35 -49.55
N GLY A 69 3.88 -14.72 -48.68
CA GLY A 69 2.44 -14.90 -48.59
C GLY A 69 1.98 -16.03 -47.68
N ASN A 70 2.87 -16.61 -46.86
CA ASN A 70 2.49 -17.64 -45.88
C ASN A 70 1.88 -16.98 -44.64
N GLU A 71 0.69 -17.43 -44.25
CA GLU A 71 0.04 -17.02 -43.01
C GLU A 71 0.51 -17.88 -41.82
N MET A 72 0.90 -17.21 -40.74
CA MET A 72 1.34 -17.82 -39.49
C MET A 72 0.56 -17.23 -38.32
N ASN A 73 -0.05 -18.08 -37.48
CA ASN A 73 -0.71 -17.64 -36.25
C ASN A 73 -0.18 -18.43 -35.04
N MET A 74 0.74 -17.80 -34.33
CA MET A 74 1.40 -18.34 -33.17
C MET A 74 0.51 -18.34 -31.93
N GLY A 75 -0.34 -17.33 -31.74
CA GLY A 75 -1.34 -17.31 -30.67
C GLY A 75 -2.29 -18.51 -30.78
N GLN A 76 -2.69 -18.85 -32.00
CA GLN A 76 -3.53 -20.02 -32.28
C GLN A 76 -2.79 -21.34 -32.02
N SER A 77 -1.52 -21.41 -32.44
CA SER A 77 -0.65 -22.57 -32.17
C SER A 77 -0.48 -22.80 -30.66
N VAL A 78 -0.31 -21.73 -29.88
CA VAL A 78 -0.29 -21.79 -28.41
C VAL A 78 -1.63 -22.27 -27.87
N ALA A 79 -2.75 -21.70 -28.31
CA ALA A 79 -4.08 -22.09 -27.87
C ALA A 79 -4.37 -23.58 -28.13
N ASP A 80 -4.01 -24.10 -29.30
CA ASP A 80 -4.22 -25.51 -29.66
C ASP A 80 -3.29 -26.46 -28.89
N LYS A 81 -2.05 -26.05 -28.62
CA LYS A 81 -1.15 -26.78 -27.72
C LYS A 81 -1.75 -26.89 -26.32
N LEU A 82 -2.31 -25.79 -25.78
CA LEU A 82 -2.98 -25.80 -24.48
C LEU A 82 -4.22 -26.71 -24.47
N LYS A 83 -5.03 -26.73 -25.54
CA LYS A 83 -6.17 -27.67 -25.66
C LYS A 83 -5.75 -29.14 -25.55
N SER A 84 -4.55 -29.47 -26.03
CA SER A 84 -4.04 -30.85 -26.00
C SER A 84 -3.50 -31.28 -24.62
N GLN A 85 -3.24 -30.32 -23.71
CA GLN A 85 -2.72 -30.60 -22.38
C GLN A 85 -3.85 -30.93 -21.40
N THR A 86 -3.75 -32.07 -20.72
CA THR A 86 -4.75 -32.52 -19.73
C THR A 86 -4.34 -32.27 -18.28
N SER A 87 -3.11 -31.81 -18.05
CA SER A 87 -2.59 -31.50 -16.70
C SER A 87 -3.31 -30.32 -16.06
N ILE A 88 -3.87 -29.39 -16.84
CA ILE A 88 -4.62 -28.22 -16.39
C ILE A 88 -5.96 -28.19 -17.13
N GLY A 89 -7.01 -27.70 -16.46
CA GLY A 89 -8.35 -27.55 -17.05
C GLY A 89 -8.43 -26.35 -18.00
N TRP A 90 -7.82 -26.43 -19.18
CA TRP A 90 -7.89 -25.32 -20.14
C TRP A 90 -9.30 -25.17 -20.70
N VAL A 91 -9.86 -23.97 -20.62
CA VAL A 91 -11.20 -23.64 -21.15
C VAL A 91 -11.11 -22.43 -22.08
N PHE A 92 -11.90 -22.41 -23.15
CA PHE A 92 -11.79 -21.43 -24.23
C PHE A 92 -13.12 -20.69 -24.39
N PRO A 93 -13.35 -19.60 -23.62
CA PRO A 93 -14.54 -18.78 -23.77
C PRO A 93 -14.47 -17.89 -25.02
N ASP A 94 -15.64 -17.51 -25.55
CA ASP A 94 -15.75 -16.82 -26.85
C ASP A 94 -15.26 -15.36 -26.86
N SER A 95 -15.01 -14.76 -25.69
CA SER A 95 -14.57 -13.36 -25.58
C SER A 95 -13.75 -13.10 -24.33
N GLU A 96 -12.88 -12.08 -24.40
CA GLU A 96 -12.14 -11.55 -23.24
C GLU A 96 -13.08 -11.22 -22.08
N LYS A 97 -14.21 -10.57 -22.35
CA LYS A 97 -15.19 -10.23 -21.32
C LYS A 97 -15.73 -11.46 -20.59
N SER A 98 -16.06 -12.53 -21.32
CA SER A 98 -16.53 -13.79 -20.71
C SER A 98 -15.44 -14.46 -19.87
N ALA A 99 -14.19 -14.40 -20.30
CA ALA A 99 -13.06 -14.90 -19.53
C ALA A 99 -12.89 -14.14 -18.21
N ILE A 100 -12.86 -12.80 -18.27
CA ILE A 100 -12.70 -11.94 -17.08
C ILE A 100 -13.89 -12.09 -16.12
N ASP A 101 -15.12 -12.10 -16.62
CA ASP A 101 -16.32 -12.31 -15.77
C ASP A 101 -16.33 -13.72 -15.16
N GLY A 102 -15.81 -14.71 -15.87
CA GLY A 102 -15.60 -16.05 -15.35
C GLY A 102 -14.56 -16.12 -14.23
N VAL A 103 -13.47 -15.35 -14.32
CA VAL A 103 -12.49 -15.20 -13.23
C VAL A 103 -13.13 -14.49 -12.04
N LYS A 104 -13.81 -13.36 -12.25
CA LYS A 104 -14.48 -12.58 -11.19
C LYS A 104 -15.55 -13.38 -10.44
N SER A 105 -16.36 -14.16 -11.15
CA SER A 105 -17.41 -15.01 -10.57
C SER A 105 -16.86 -16.27 -9.89
N GLY A 106 -15.57 -16.60 -10.10
CA GLY A 106 -14.95 -17.83 -9.61
C GLY A 106 -15.30 -19.06 -10.44
N LYS A 107 -15.91 -18.91 -11.62
CA LYS A 107 -16.08 -19.99 -12.60
C LYS A 107 -14.72 -20.50 -13.10
N TYR A 108 -13.77 -19.58 -13.30
CA TYR A 108 -12.38 -19.85 -13.65
C TYR A 108 -11.46 -19.39 -12.51
N TYR A 109 -10.35 -20.08 -12.30
CA TYR A 109 -9.33 -19.67 -11.32
C TYR A 109 -8.45 -18.56 -11.86
N ALA A 110 -8.18 -18.59 -13.17
CA ALA A 110 -7.42 -17.58 -13.88
C ALA A 110 -7.87 -17.48 -15.35
N ALA A 111 -7.44 -16.43 -16.04
CA ALA A 111 -7.58 -16.24 -17.47
C ALA A 111 -6.29 -15.71 -18.11
N VAL A 112 -6.00 -16.18 -19.32
CA VAL A 112 -4.92 -15.70 -20.20
C VAL A 112 -5.56 -15.13 -21.46
N VAL A 113 -5.24 -13.89 -21.79
CA VAL A 113 -5.70 -13.22 -23.02
C VAL A 113 -4.48 -12.93 -23.87
N ILE A 114 -4.36 -13.59 -25.01
CA ILE A 114 -3.27 -13.38 -25.97
C ILE A 114 -3.61 -12.13 -26.78
N ASP A 115 -2.68 -11.19 -26.87
CA ASP A 115 -2.91 -9.87 -27.48
C ASP A 115 -3.02 -9.94 -29.01
N GLU A 116 -3.62 -8.92 -29.61
CA GLU A 116 -3.97 -8.90 -31.05
C GLU A 116 -2.75 -8.97 -31.99
N ASP A 117 -1.61 -8.39 -31.59
CA ASP A 117 -0.39 -8.32 -32.40
C ASP A 117 0.66 -9.37 -31.99
N PHE A 118 0.25 -10.44 -31.28
CA PHE A 118 1.16 -11.45 -30.73
C PHE A 118 2.05 -12.10 -31.80
N SER A 119 1.47 -12.59 -32.91
CA SER A 119 2.26 -13.19 -34.00
C SER A 119 3.13 -12.17 -34.72
N TYR A 120 2.60 -10.96 -34.97
CA TYR A 120 3.34 -9.91 -35.65
C TYR A 120 4.60 -9.51 -34.87
N ASN A 121 4.47 -9.27 -33.57
CA ASN A 121 5.60 -8.93 -32.70
C ASN A 121 6.60 -10.09 -32.57
N MET A 122 6.13 -11.34 -32.60
CA MET A 122 7.03 -12.50 -32.58
C MET A 122 7.97 -12.54 -33.80
N PHE A 123 7.49 -12.21 -34.99
CA PHE A 123 8.27 -12.30 -36.23
C PHE A 123 9.00 -11.01 -36.63
N ASN A 124 8.54 -9.84 -36.17
CA ASN A 124 9.09 -8.53 -36.54
C ASN A 124 9.86 -7.84 -35.41
N ALA A 125 10.15 -8.55 -34.31
CA ALA A 125 10.90 -8.02 -33.17
C ALA A 125 12.25 -7.37 -33.52
N LEU A 126 12.94 -7.84 -34.56
CA LEU A 126 14.24 -7.28 -34.98
C LEU A 126 14.12 -6.15 -36.01
N THR A 127 12.94 -5.91 -36.57
CA THR A 127 12.74 -4.97 -37.69
C THR A 127 11.93 -3.75 -37.31
N ASP A 128 10.97 -3.88 -36.37
CA ASP A 128 10.10 -2.78 -35.94
C ASP A 128 10.18 -2.55 -34.42
N ASN A 129 11.03 -1.60 -34.01
CA ASN A 129 11.09 -1.01 -32.66
C ASN A 129 11.26 -1.98 -31.46
N PHE A 130 11.70 -3.23 -31.67
CA PHE A 130 11.94 -4.19 -30.57
C PHE A 130 10.73 -4.43 -29.66
N VAL A 131 9.53 -4.51 -30.24
CA VAL A 131 8.31 -4.82 -29.50
C VAL A 131 8.18 -6.33 -29.30
N ASN A 132 8.07 -6.77 -28.05
CA ASN A 132 7.95 -8.18 -27.70
C ASN A 132 6.49 -8.67 -27.78
N PRO A 133 6.25 -9.95 -28.10
CA PRO A 133 4.92 -10.54 -27.98
C PRO A 133 4.45 -10.58 -26.53
N SER A 134 3.18 -10.26 -26.30
CA SER A 134 2.59 -10.13 -24.95
C SER A 134 1.23 -10.82 -24.82
N PHE A 135 0.87 -11.13 -23.57
CA PHE A 135 -0.45 -11.60 -23.19
C PHE A 135 -0.78 -11.07 -21.80
N THR A 136 -2.06 -10.92 -21.52
CA THR A 136 -2.57 -10.46 -20.22
C THR A 136 -3.01 -11.64 -19.36
N TYR A 137 -2.59 -11.62 -18.08
CA TYR A 137 -2.94 -12.65 -17.10
C TYR A 137 -3.87 -12.07 -16.02
N TYR A 138 -4.99 -12.75 -15.79
CA TYR A 138 -5.97 -12.41 -14.76
C TYR A 138 -6.11 -13.57 -13.78
N GLU A 139 -6.14 -13.28 -12.48
CA GLU A 139 -6.19 -14.32 -11.44
C GLU A 139 -7.23 -14.00 -10.37
N ASN A 140 -7.85 -15.05 -9.82
CA ASN A 140 -8.76 -14.95 -8.68
C ASN A 140 -8.14 -15.57 -7.42
N GLU A 141 -7.35 -14.76 -6.70
CA GLU A 141 -6.73 -15.16 -5.42
C GLU A 141 -7.76 -15.41 -4.31
N LYS A 142 -8.99 -14.89 -4.43
CA LYS A 142 -10.04 -15.02 -3.39
C LYS A 142 -10.56 -16.46 -3.26
N LYS A 143 -10.61 -17.22 -4.36
CA LYS A 143 -11.28 -18.52 -4.38
C LYS A 143 -10.59 -19.57 -3.51
N ASN A 144 -9.26 -19.57 -3.48
CA ASN A 144 -8.46 -20.52 -2.71
C ASN A 144 -7.02 -20.00 -2.59
N ALA A 145 -6.36 -20.18 -1.44
CA ALA A 145 -4.99 -19.67 -1.21
C ALA A 145 -3.87 -20.46 -1.91
N VAL A 146 -4.12 -21.71 -2.30
CA VAL A 146 -3.14 -22.59 -2.99
C VAL A 146 -3.30 -22.52 -4.50
N ALA A 147 -4.52 -22.33 -4.99
CA ALA A 147 -4.81 -22.29 -6.42
C ALA A 147 -3.92 -21.28 -7.19
N PRO A 148 -3.64 -20.06 -6.67
CA PRO A 148 -2.73 -19.14 -7.31
C PRO A 148 -1.35 -19.70 -7.61
N LYS A 149 -0.79 -20.51 -6.70
CA LYS A 149 0.52 -21.14 -6.91
C LYS A 149 0.50 -22.19 -8.00
N ILE A 150 -0.63 -22.85 -8.19
CA ILE A 150 -0.80 -23.82 -9.28
C ILE A 150 -0.99 -23.07 -10.61
N THR A 151 -1.81 -22.02 -10.64
CA THR A 151 -2.05 -21.21 -11.85
C THR A 151 -0.82 -20.41 -12.26
N ASP A 152 -0.05 -19.86 -11.32
CA ASP A 152 1.26 -19.23 -11.53
C ASP A 152 2.24 -20.19 -12.21
N THR A 153 2.29 -21.44 -11.75
CA THR A 153 3.19 -22.47 -12.32
C THR A 153 2.77 -22.83 -13.75
N ALA A 154 1.46 -22.96 -14.00
CA ALA A 154 0.92 -23.21 -15.34
C ALA A 154 1.25 -22.05 -16.30
N VAL A 155 1.04 -20.81 -15.88
CA VAL A 155 1.35 -19.62 -16.69
C VAL A 155 2.86 -19.43 -16.86
N SER A 156 3.68 -19.77 -15.87
CA SER A 156 5.14 -19.72 -16.00
C SER A 156 5.67 -20.74 -17.00
N THR A 157 5.08 -21.94 -17.01
CA THR A 157 5.37 -22.96 -18.04
C THR A 157 4.97 -22.45 -19.44
N LEU A 158 3.82 -21.79 -19.55
CA LEU A 158 3.37 -21.16 -20.79
C LEU A 158 4.34 -20.06 -21.25
N LYS A 159 4.75 -19.15 -20.36
CA LYS A 159 5.77 -18.11 -20.65
C LYS A 159 7.07 -18.73 -21.16
N THR A 160 7.53 -19.79 -20.51
CA THR A 160 8.76 -20.50 -20.89
C THR A 160 8.61 -21.08 -22.29
N SER A 161 7.51 -21.78 -22.58
CA SER A 161 7.26 -22.33 -23.92
C SER A 161 7.15 -21.25 -25.00
N ILE A 162 6.57 -20.08 -24.69
CA ILE A 162 6.49 -18.95 -25.62
C ILE A 162 7.89 -18.39 -25.87
N ASN A 163 8.67 -18.16 -24.82
CA ASN A 163 10.05 -17.66 -24.93
C ASN A 163 10.94 -18.62 -25.73
N GLU A 164 10.86 -19.93 -25.49
CA GLU A 164 11.57 -20.93 -26.29
C GLU A 164 11.18 -20.83 -27.78
N THR A 165 9.89 -20.72 -28.07
CA THR A 165 9.38 -20.59 -29.45
C THR A 165 9.83 -19.28 -30.10
N TYR A 166 9.80 -18.18 -29.35
CA TYR A 166 10.24 -16.86 -29.78
C TYR A 166 11.74 -16.83 -30.09
N VAL A 167 12.58 -17.36 -29.19
CA VAL A 167 14.02 -17.47 -29.41
C VAL A 167 14.32 -18.41 -30.58
N LYS A 168 13.58 -19.52 -30.74
CA LYS A 168 13.71 -20.41 -31.90
C LYS A 168 13.37 -19.66 -33.20
N ALA A 169 12.27 -18.90 -33.24
CA ALA A 169 11.84 -18.14 -34.42
C ALA A 169 12.83 -17.04 -34.80
N ILE A 170 13.36 -16.29 -33.82
CA ILE A 170 14.41 -15.30 -34.03
C ILE A 170 15.69 -15.97 -34.53
N SER A 171 16.11 -17.07 -33.90
CA SER A 171 17.33 -17.78 -34.30
C SER A 171 17.22 -18.34 -35.72
N GLN A 172 16.08 -18.90 -36.09
CA GLN A 172 15.81 -19.35 -37.46
C GLN A 172 15.88 -18.19 -38.45
N LYS A 173 15.21 -17.05 -38.19
CA LYS A 173 15.31 -15.87 -39.07
C LYS A 173 16.75 -15.36 -39.19
N LEU A 174 17.51 -15.33 -38.09
CA LEU A 174 18.91 -14.91 -38.09
C LEU A 174 19.78 -15.87 -38.92
N ILE A 175 19.59 -17.18 -38.77
CA ILE A 175 20.35 -18.21 -39.49
C ILE A 175 19.98 -18.22 -40.97
N THR A 176 18.71 -18.13 -41.34
CA THR A 176 18.28 -18.01 -42.74
C THR A 176 18.87 -16.76 -43.40
N ALA A 177 18.92 -15.63 -42.67
CA ALA A 177 19.58 -14.42 -43.17
C ALA A 177 21.11 -14.58 -43.36
N ILE A 178 21.74 -15.53 -42.65
CA ILE A 178 23.15 -15.91 -42.80
C ILE A 178 23.35 -16.92 -43.94
N ASP A 179 22.46 -17.90 -44.09
CA ASP A 179 22.48 -18.91 -45.17
C ASP A 179 22.27 -18.28 -46.56
N ASP A 180 21.42 -17.26 -46.67
CA ASP A 180 21.21 -16.51 -47.93
C ASP A 180 22.42 -15.64 -48.33
N SER A 181 23.40 -15.47 -47.43
CA SER A 181 24.68 -14.81 -47.74
C SER A 181 25.74 -15.84 -48.15
N ASP A 182 25.75 -16.19 -49.45
CA ASP A 182 26.63 -17.17 -50.12
C ASP A 182 28.13 -16.79 -50.08
N THR A 183 28.72 -16.78 -48.88
CA THR A 183 30.14 -16.53 -48.63
C THR A 183 30.71 -17.54 -47.63
N ASP A 184 31.77 -18.21 -48.08
CA ASP A 184 32.54 -19.28 -47.46
C ASP A 184 33.06 -18.89 -46.05
N LEU A 185 32.21 -19.05 -45.02
CA LEU A 185 32.46 -18.70 -43.60
C LEU A 185 33.75 -19.33 -43.04
N SER A 186 34.21 -20.42 -43.67
CA SER A 186 35.46 -21.12 -43.35
C SER A 186 36.74 -20.31 -43.65
N LYS A 187 36.68 -19.35 -44.60
CA LYS A 187 37.78 -18.40 -44.88
C LYS A 187 37.82 -17.24 -43.91
N ASP A 188 36.67 -16.76 -43.44
CA ASP A 188 36.57 -15.61 -42.52
C ASP A 188 36.91 -15.97 -41.07
N LEU A 189 36.74 -17.25 -40.69
CA LEU A 189 37.11 -17.79 -39.38
C LEU A 189 38.61 -17.99 -39.20
N LYS A 190 39.40 -18.07 -40.29
CA LYS A 190 40.87 -18.11 -40.22
C LYS A 190 41.46 -16.70 -40.25
N GLY A 191 41.31 -16.00 -39.13
CA GLY A 191 42.33 -15.09 -38.62
C GLY A 191 42.55 -13.79 -39.39
N THR A 192 41.57 -12.88 -39.34
CA THR A 192 41.77 -11.43 -39.08
C THR A 192 40.43 -10.73 -38.90
N ASP A 193 39.39 -11.15 -39.61
CA ASP A 193 38.18 -10.33 -39.79
C ASP A 193 37.20 -10.44 -38.62
N PHE A 194 36.98 -11.64 -38.06
CA PHE A 194 36.14 -11.81 -36.85
C PHE A 194 36.76 -11.16 -35.61
N ILE A 195 38.08 -11.29 -35.43
CA ILE A 195 38.82 -10.61 -34.36
C ILE A 195 38.80 -9.09 -34.58
N THR A 196 38.90 -8.63 -35.83
CA THR A 196 38.75 -7.22 -36.19
C THR A 196 37.33 -6.72 -35.90
N ALA A 197 36.31 -7.53 -36.13
CA ALA A 197 34.92 -7.21 -35.78
C ALA A 197 34.72 -7.12 -34.27
N LEU A 198 35.21 -8.09 -33.48
CA LEU A 198 35.18 -8.04 -32.02
C LEU A 198 35.93 -6.83 -31.46
N LYS A 199 37.10 -6.51 -32.04
CA LYS A 199 37.87 -5.30 -31.69
C LYS A 199 37.13 -4.02 -32.06
N THR A 200 36.44 -3.99 -33.21
CA THR A 200 35.61 -2.87 -33.62
C THR A 200 34.43 -2.69 -32.67
N VAL A 201 33.81 -3.78 -32.21
CA VAL A 201 32.76 -3.73 -31.18
C VAL A 201 33.34 -3.21 -29.87
N ASP A 202 34.52 -3.67 -29.44
CA ASP A 202 35.19 -3.14 -28.24
C ASP A 202 35.49 -1.64 -28.35
N ASP A 203 36.02 -1.18 -29.49
CA ASP A 203 36.32 0.22 -29.78
C ASP A 203 35.04 1.08 -29.77
N ASN A 204 33.94 0.57 -30.34
CA ASN A 204 32.63 1.23 -30.31
C ASN A 204 32.07 1.32 -28.89
N LEU A 205 32.17 0.24 -28.11
CA LEU A 205 31.78 0.21 -26.70
C LEU A 205 32.63 1.20 -25.88
N ALA A 206 33.91 1.35 -26.19
CA ALA A 206 34.77 2.39 -25.63
C ALA A 206 34.28 3.80 -25.97
N GLY A 207 33.84 4.01 -27.21
CA GLY A 207 33.22 5.25 -27.67
C GLY A 207 31.93 5.58 -26.91
N TYR A 208 31.09 4.57 -26.67
CA TYR A 208 29.86 4.72 -25.88
C TYR A 208 30.17 5.06 -24.42
N GLN A 209 31.15 4.42 -23.79
CA GLN A 209 31.58 4.79 -22.43
C GLN A 209 32.07 6.23 -22.33
N LYS A 210 32.87 6.70 -23.29
CA LYS A 210 33.29 8.13 -23.34
C LYS A 210 32.11 9.09 -23.51
N THR A 211 31.09 8.67 -24.26
CA THR A 211 29.87 9.46 -24.47
C THR A 211 29.05 9.51 -23.18
N ILE A 212 28.85 8.36 -22.53
CA ILE A 212 28.21 8.23 -21.22
C ILE A 212 28.91 9.12 -20.18
N ASP A 213 30.24 9.04 -20.08
CA ASP A 213 31.05 9.90 -19.19
C ASP A 213 30.83 11.39 -19.47
N SER A 214 30.74 11.76 -20.74
CA SER A 214 30.51 13.14 -21.16
C SER A 214 29.10 13.61 -20.77
N ILE A 215 28.10 12.75 -20.90
CA ILE A 215 26.73 13.01 -20.46
C ILE A 215 26.68 13.15 -18.94
N ILE A 216 27.31 12.24 -18.17
CA ILE A 216 27.38 12.32 -16.71
C ILE A 216 28.07 13.62 -16.27
N LYS A 217 29.16 14.03 -16.93
CA LYS A 217 29.83 15.32 -16.67
C LYS A 217 28.93 16.51 -16.97
N ALA A 218 28.18 16.48 -18.08
CA ALA A 218 27.22 17.53 -18.43
C ALA A 218 26.07 17.60 -17.41
N ASN A 219 25.54 16.45 -17.00
CA ASN A 219 24.51 16.29 -15.98
C ASN A 219 24.98 16.83 -14.62
N ASN A 220 26.21 16.54 -14.22
CA ASN A 220 26.79 17.08 -12.97
C ASN A 220 26.93 18.60 -13.02
N LYS A 221 27.39 19.17 -14.17
CA LYS A 221 27.41 20.63 -14.35
C LYS A 221 26.01 21.24 -14.24
N LEU A 222 25.02 20.61 -14.87
CA LEU A 222 23.62 21.06 -14.83
C LEU A 222 23.06 21.01 -13.40
N LYS A 223 23.30 19.92 -12.67
CA LYS A 223 22.91 19.71 -11.27
C LYS A 223 23.47 20.78 -10.32
N THR A 224 24.69 21.27 -10.58
CA THR A 224 25.36 22.29 -9.76
C THR A 224 25.00 23.74 -10.09
N SER A 225 24.21 23.99 -11.14
CA SER A 225 23.83 25.35 -11.52
C SER A 225 22.88 25.97 -10.50
N THR A 226 23.30 27.04 -9.82
CA THR A 226 22.49 27.75 -8.80
C THR A 226 21.65 28.90 -9.37
N LYS A 227 21.94 29.35 -10.60
CA LYS A 227 21.34 30.57 -11.20
C LYS A 227 19.82 30.63 -11.11
N LEU A 228 19.18 29.47 -11.23
CA LEU A 228 17.73 29.36 -11.21
C LEU A 228 17.17 29.41 -9.79
N LYS A 229 17.86 28.80 -8.82
CA LYS A 229 17.53 28.93 -7.40
C LYS A 229 17.71 30.39 -6.95
N ASP A 230 18.78 31.04 -7.37
CA ASP A 230 19.03 32.45 -7.07
C ASP A 230 17.93 33.37 -7.65
N ALA A 231 17.42 33.05 -8.86
CA ALA A 231 16.31 33.77 -9.47
C ALA A 231 14.96 33.54 -8.74
N THR A 232 14.68 32.30 -8.32
CA THR A 232 13.50 31.95 -7.51
C THR A 232 13.56 32.65 -6.16
N ASP A 233 14.68 32.57 -5.44
CA ASP A 233 14.87 33.19 -4.12
C ASP A 233 14.71 34.72 -4.21
N LYS A 234 15.27 35.35 -5.25
CA LYS A 234 15.08 36.79 -5.53
C LYS A 234 13.62 37.13 -5.83
N SER A 235 12.92 36.30 -6.60
CA SER A 235 11.51 36.51 -6.96
C SER A 235 10.60 36.37 -5.73
N SER A 236 10.83 35.36 -4.89
CA SER A 236 10.11 35.21 -3.61
C SER A 236 10.35 36.40 -2.68
N LYS A 237 11.57 36.95 -2.63
CA LYS A 237 11.84 38.16 -1.84
C LYS A 237 11.07 39.38 -2.36
N LEU A 238 11.10 39.62 -3.68
CA LEU A 238 10.34 40.72 -4.30
C LEU A 238 8.83 40.58 -4.08
N LEU A 239 8.29 39.36 -4.14
CA LEU A 239 6.88 39.11 -3.84
C LEU A 239 6.53 39.37 -2.38
N SER A 240 7.41 38.98 -1.45
CA SER A 240 7.24 39.28 -0.03
C SER A 240 7.22 40.80 0.21
N ASP A 241 8.13 41.54 -0.41
CA ASP A 241 8.22 42.99 -0.25
C ASP A 241 6.98 43.68 -0.86
N ALA A 242 6.49 43.20 -2.01
CA ALA A 242 5.24 43.66 -2.62
C ALA A 242 4.00 43.34 -1.74
N GLY A 243 3.97 42.17 -1.10
CA GLY A 243 2.92 41.79 -0.17
C GLY A 243 2.85 42.74 1.03
N SER A 244 3.99 43.03 1.67
CA SER A 244 4.06 43.98 2.77
C SER A 244 3.67 45.41 2.37
N ALA A 245 3.97 45.83 1.13
CA ALA A 245 3.51 47.12 0.61
C ALA A 245 1.99 47.15 0.46
N ILE A 246 1.36 46.09 -0.06
CA ILE A 246 -0.10 46.00 -0.17
C ILE A 246 -0.77 45.97 1.21
N ASP A 247 -0.22 45.24 2.17
CA ASP A 247 -0.72 45.21 3.55
C ASP A 247 -0.68 46.61 4.19
N SER A 248 0.41 47.35 3.95
CA SER A 248 0.54 48.74 4.40
C SER A 248 -0.52 49.63 3.74
N SER A 249 -0.70 49.54 2.41
CA SER A 249 -1.76 50.27 1.69
C SER A 249 -3.17 49.90 2.17
N MET A 250 -3.40 48.65 2.58
CA MET A 250 -4.69 48.22 3.15
C MET A 250 -4.94 48.87 4.51
N SER A 251 -3.90 48.96 5.36
CA SER A 251 -3.97 49.68 6.63
C SER A 251 -4.19 51.19 6.43
N ASP A 252 -3.56 51.76 5.42
CA ASP A 252 -3.72 53.17 5.08
C ASP A 252 -5.15 53.46 4.60
N ILE A 253 -5.73 52.62 3.72
CA ILE A 253 -7.11 52.82 3.26
C ILE A 253 -8.14 52.58 4.37
N ASP A 254 -7.87 51.70 5.34
CA ASP A 254 -8.70 51.55 6.55
C ASP A 254 -8.65 52.82 7.41
N SER A 255 -7.47 53.41 7.56
CA SER A 255 -7.28 54.66 8.29
C SER A 255 -7.97 55.84 7.58
N VAL A 256 -7.84 55.94 6.26
CA VAL A 256 -8.57 56.91 5.43
C VAL A 256 -10.09 56.70 5.57
N GLY A 257 -10.56 55.46 5.53
CA GLY A 257 -11.97 55.13 5.71
C GLY A 257 -12.53 55.59 7.05
N SER A 258 -11.80 55.34 8.15
CA SER A 258 -12.20 55.79 9.49
C SER A 258 -12.27 57.32 9.61
N THR A 259 -11.30 58.01 9.00
CA THR A 259 -11.26 59.48 8.95
C THR A 259 -12.43 60.02 8.14
N TYR A 260 -12.69 59.43 6.97
CA TYR A 260 -13.85 59.74 6.13
C TYR A 260 -15.17 59.58 6.89
N TYR A 261 -15.42 58.45 7.58
CA TYR A 261 -16.65 58.26 8.35
C TYR A 261 -16.81 59.30 9.47
N THR A 262 -15.71 59.69 10.12
CA THR A 262 -15.73 60.73 11.17
C THR A 262 -16.10 62.09 10.58
N VAL A 263 -15.48 62.47 9.46
CA VAL A 263 -15.75 63.74 8.79
C VAL A 263 -17.15 63.78 8.20
N ARG A 264 -17.59 62.68 7.57
CA ARG A 264 -18.96 62.49 7.07
C ARG A 264 -20.00 62.78 8.15
N ASN A 265 -19.88 62.13 9.30
CA ASN A 265 -20.81 62.31 10.41
C ASN A 265 -20.77 63.76 10.92
N SER A 266 -19.57 64.35 11.06
CA SER A 266 -19.45 65.74 11.53
C SER A 266 -20.01 66.79 10.56
N LEU A 267 -19.99 66.51 9.25
CA LEU A 267 -20.64 67.32 8.23
C LEU A 267 -22.16 67.17 8.31
N GLN A 268 -22.66 65.93 8.40
CA GLN A 268 -24.10 65.67 8.57
C GLN A 268 -24.66 66.35 9.82
N ASP A 269 -24.00 66.19 10.97
CA ASP A 269 -24.41 66.81 12.23
C ASP A 269 -24.50 68.35 12.11
N GLN A 270 -23.60 68.96 11.33
CA GLN A 270 -23.61 70.41 11.09
C GLN A 270 -24.74 70.84 10.16
N ILE A 271 -25.03 70.06 9.11
CA ILE A 271 -26.16 70.27 8.20
C ILE A 271 -27.47 70.17 8.98
N ASP A 272 -27.62 69.12 9.80
CA ASP A 272 -28.78 68.88 10.65
C ASP A 272 -28.98 70.01 11.68
N SER A 273 -27.89 70.50 12.28
CA SER A 273 -27.94 71.63 13.23
C SER A 273 -28.46 72.90 12.55
N ILE A 274 -27.93 73.25 11.36
CA ILE A 274 -28.38 74.41 10.58
C ILE A 274 -29.86 74.26 10.23
N ALA A 275 -30.26 73.09 9.72
CA ALA A 275 -31.66 72.79 9.39
C ALA A 275 -32.57 72.97 10.60
N GLN A 276 -32.16 72.45 11.76
CA GLN A 276 -32.92 72.54 13.00
C GLN A 276 -33.03 73.99 13.51
N ASP A 277 -31.94 74.76 13.48
CA ASP A 277 -31.94 76.17 13.91
C ASP A 277 -32.86 77.03 13.05
N ILE A 278 -32.87 76.81 11.72
CA ILE A 278 -33.77 77.51 10.80
C ILE A 278 -35.22 77.12 11.05
N GLN A 279 -35.51 75.83 11.25
CA GLN A 279 -36.86 75.35 11.55
C GLN A 279 -37.37 75.86 12.90
N ASN A 280 -36.51 75.90 13.91
CA ASN A 280 -36.80 76.47 15.21
C ASN A 280 -37.10 77.97 15.10
N LEU A 281 -36.29 78.72 14.35
CA LEU A 281 -36.51 80.15 14.12
C LEU A 281 -37.85 80.39 13.42
N LYS A 282 -38.14 79.65 12.35
CA LYS A 282 -39.39 79.73 11.58
C LYS A 282 -40.63 79.37 12.39
N SER A 283 -40.52 78.36 13.26
CA SER A 283 -41.65 77.88 14.08
C SER A 283 -41.81 78.65 15.39
N SER A 284 -40.83 79.48 15.76
CA SER A 284 -40.84 80.22 17.03
C SER A 284 -41.89 81.34 17.01
N THR A 285 -42.46 81.64 18.18
CA THR A 285 -43.32 82.83 18.36
C THR A 285 -42.56 84.15 18.14
N LYS A 286 -41.22 84.11 18.00
CA LYS A 286 -40.38 85.27 17.74
C LYS A 286 -40.73 85.91 16.39
N LEU A 287 -41.05 85.12 15.36
CA LEU A 287 -41.50 85.67 14.06
C LEU A 287 -42.85 86.41 14.20
N ILE A 288 -43.74 85.90 15.06
CA ILE A 288 -45.07 86.49 15.33
C ILE A 288 -44.95 87.81 16.14
N HIS A 289 -43.92 87.93 16.98
CA HIS A 289 -43.62 89.12 17.80
C HIS A 289 -42.31 89.80 17.39
N MET A 290 -42.04 89.87 16.08
CA MET A 290 -40.78 90.39 15.51
C MET A 290 -40.32 91.74 16.08
N LYS A 291 -41.26 92.62 16.44
CA LYS A 291 -40.94 93.94 17.00
C LYS A 291 -40.20 93.86 18.33
N ASP A 292 -40.60 92.92 19.19
CA ASP A 292 -40.09 92.78 20.54
C ASP A 292 -38.92 91.76 20.59
N ASP A 293 -38.84 90.85 19.62
CA ASP A 293 -37.84 89.78 19.54
C ASP A 293 -36.77 89.98 18.45
N ALA A 294 -36.68 91.16 17.82
CA ALA A 294 -35.75 91.43 16.72
C ALA A 294 -34.28 91.13 17.06
N GLU A 295 -33.84 91.45 18.29
CA GLU A 295 -32.49 91.14 18.77
C GLU A 295 -32.26 89.63 18.86
N ASN A 296 -33.27 88.87 19.29
CA ASN A 296 -33.20 87.41 19.38
C ASN A 296 -33.18 86.76 17.99
N ILE A 297 -33.94 87.30 17.02
CA ILE A 297 -33.94 86.83 15.62
C ILE A 297 -32.60 87.10 14.96
N SER A 298 -32.05 88.31 15.17
CA SER A 298 -30.71 88.65 14.65
C SER A 298 -29.64 87.73 15.25
N ALA A 299 -29.71 87.44 16.55
CA ALA A 299 -28.78 86.51 17.20
C ALA A 299 -28.91 85.08 16.66
N ASP A 300 -30.13 84.58 16.44
CA ASP A 300 -30.37 83.25 15.85
C ASP A 300 -29.84 83.19 14.40
N LEU A 301 -30.04 84.24 13.60
CA LEU A 301 -29.49 84.35 12.24
C LEU A 301 -27.96 84.44 12.26
N GLU A 302 -27.36 85.18 13.20
CA GLU A 302 -25.90 85.22 13.36
C GLU A 302 -25.33 83.84 13.71
N ASN A 303 -26.04 83.04 14.52
CA ASN A 303 -25.66 81.67 14.82
C ASN A 303 -25.75 80.77 13.57
N ILE A 304 -26.84 80.85 12.81
CA ILE A 304 -27.00 80.10 11.54
C ILE A 304 -25.88 80.45 10.56
N LYS A 305 -25.54 81.73 10.44
CA LYS A 305 -24.43 82.20 9.59
C LYS A 305 -23.09 81.65 10.09
N ALA A 306 -22.81 81.72 11.39
CA ALA A 306 -21.59 81.18 11.97
C ALA A 306 -21.46 79.67 11.75
N ASP A 307 -22.57 78.93 11.77
CA ASP A 307 -22.61 77.51 11.51
C ASP A 307 -22.46 77.17 10.01
N ALA A 308 -23.01 77.99 9.12
CA ALA A 308 -22.74 77.92 7.68
C ALA A 308 -21.25 78.19 7.37
N ASP A 309 -20.64 79.17 8.02
CA ASP A 309 -19.21 79.45 7.89
C ASP A 309 -18.34 78.27 8.38
N LYS A 310 -18.73 77.61 9.49
CA LYS A 310 -18.06 76.38 9.96
C LYS A 310 -18.24 75.23 8.97
N LEU A 311 -19.43 75.06 8.41
CA LEU A 311 -19.70 74.04 7.39
C LEU A 311 -18.82 74.27 6.15
N GLN A 312 -18.71 75.52 5.70
CA GLN A 312 -17.83 75.90 4.60
C GLN A 312 -16.37 75.53 4.88
N GLN A 313 -15.86 75.84 6.07
CA GLN A 313 -14.50 75.48 6.47
C GLN A 313 -14.27 73.96 6.48
N LYS A 314 -15.25 73.18 6.96
CA LYS A 314 -15.15 71.71 6.95
C LYS A 314 -15.16 71.16 5.52
N ILE A 315 -16.00 71.69 4.62
CA ILE A 315 -16.04 71.29 3.21
C ILE A 315 -14.74 71.67 2.49
N ASP A 316 -14.17 72.84 2.78
CA ASP A 316 -12.88 73.27 2.22
C ASP A 316 -11.73 72.37 2.69
N ALA A 317 -11.71 71.98 3.96
CA ALA A 317 -10.73 71.02 4.48
C ALA A 317 -10.82 69.64 3.79
N VAL A 318 -12.04 69.18 3.48
CA VAL A 318 -12.26 67.95 2.71
C VAL A 318 -11.78 68.07 1.27
N ASP A 319 -12.09 69.19 0.61
CA ASP A 319 -11.65 69.48 -0.76
C ASP A 319 -10.12 69.55 -0.86
N GLU A 320 -9.44 70.25 0.07
CA GLU A 320 -7.98 70.28 0.14
C GLU A 320 -7.38 68.90 0.41
N TYR A 321 -7.98 68.13 1.31
CA TYR A 321 -7.54 66.77 1.60
C TYR A 321 -7.65 65.88 0.36
N ILE A 322 -8.78 65.88 -0.35
CA ILE A 322 -8.98 65.09 -1.58
C ILE A 322 -8.00 65.53 -2.69
N LYS A 323 -7.77 66.83 -2.86
CA LYS A 323 -6.79 67.36 -3.84
C LYS A 323 -5.35 66.99 -3.49
N SER A 324 -5.03 66.79 -2.21
CA SER A 324 -3.71 66.36 -1.76
C SER A 324 -3.42 64.88 -2.07
N LEU A 325 -4.44 64.08 -2.38
CA LEU A 325 -4.27 62.68 -2.74
C LEU A 325 -3.79 62.53 -4.20
N ASP A 326 -2.82 61.65 -4.44
CA ASP A 326 -2.21 61.38 -5.77
C ASP A 326 -3.15 60.63 -6.74
N ILE A 327 -4.42 60.48 -6.38
CA ILE A 327 -5.51 59.85 -7.16
C ILE A 327 -6.54 60.87 -7.67
N SER A 328 -6.25 62.15 -7.53
CA SER A 328 -7.16 63.28 -7.85
C SER A 328 -7.54 63.40 -9.34
N ASN A 329 -6.92 62.63 -10.24
CA ASN A 329 -7.17 62.65 -11.68
C ASN A 329 -8.12 61.55 -12.19
N THR A 330 -8.78 60.78 -11.33
CA THR A 330 -9.79 59.81 -11.78
C THR A 330 -11.13 60.51 -12.05
N ASN A 331 -11.93 59.96 -12.97
CA ASN A 331 -13.24 60.53 -13.31
C ASN A 331 -14.16 60.58 -12.08
N GLU A 332 -14.11 59.55 -11.24
CA GLU A 332 -14.90 59.41 -10.02
C GLU A 332 -14.51 60.45 -8.96
N VAL A 333 -13.21 60.77 -8.82
CA VAL A 333 -12.75 61.81 -7.89
C VAL A 333 -13.06 63.21 -8.44
N SER A 334 -12.92 63.41 -9.74
CA SER A 334 -13.30 64.67 -10.39
C SER A 334 -14.80 64.96 -10.24
N ASP A 335 -15.65 63.95 -10.36
CA ASP A 335 -17.10 64.09 -10.18
C ASP A 335 -17.46 64.42 -8.74
N ALA A 336 -16.78 63.81 -7.76
CA ALA A 336 -16.95 64.12 -6.34
C ALA A 336 -16.50 65.55 -6.00
N LEU A 337 -15.37 66.01 -6.55
CA LEU A 337 -14.89 67.39 -6.39
C LEU A 337 -15.87 68.41 -6.99
N ASN A 338 -16.44 68.13 -8.17
CA ASN A 338 -17.47 68.97 -8.78
C ASN A 338 -18.74 69.06 -7.90
N LYS A 339 -19.12 67.97 -7.22
CA LYS A 339 -20.24 67.95 -6.27
C LYS A 339 -19.91 68.75 -5.00
N LEU A 340 -18.68 68.66 -4.49
CA LEU A 340 -18.21 69.49 -3.38
C LEU A 340 -18.25 70.98 -3.73
N ASP A 341 -17.85 71.39 -4.94
CA ASP A 341 -17.93 72.79 -5.38
C ASP A 341 -19.38 73.31 -5.44
N LYS A 342 -20.35 72.45 -5.79
CA LYS A 342 -21.78 72.78 -5.70
C LYS A 342 -22.20 73.00 -4.24
N LEU A 343 -21.79 72.11 -3.32
CA LEU A 343 -22.06 72.28 -1.88
C LEU A 343 -21.49 73.59 -1.35
N LYS A 344 -20.25 73.94 -1.70
CA LYS A 344 -19.63 75.23 -1.33
C LYS A 344 -20.44 76.43 -1.84
N THR A 345 -21.04 76.31 -3.02
CA THR A 345 -21.86 77.38 -3.60
C THR A 345 -23.15 77.58 -2.80
N GLU A 346 -23.84 76.49 -2.43
CA GLU A 346 -25.06 76.55 -1.63
C GLU A 346 -24.78 77.02 -0.19
N VAL A 347 -23.67 76.60 0.44
CA VAL A 347 -23.30 77.07 1.79
C VAL A 347 -23.00 78.58 1.81
N LYS A 348 -22.33 79.10 0.77
CA LYS A 348 -22.15 80.55 0.58
C LYS A 348 -23.46 81.28 0.39
N LYS A 349 -24.42 80.68 -0.31
CA LYS A 349 -25.76 81.24 -0.50
C LYS A 349 -26.51 81.34 0.83
N ILE A 350 -26.43 80.33 1.71
CA ILE A 350 -26.95 80.42 3.09
C ILE A 350 -26.35 81.62 3.80
N SER A 351 -25.01 81.73 3.82
CA SER A 351 -24.32 82.83 4.51
C SER A 351 -24.70 84.21 3.98
N SER A 352 -24.88 84.35 2.66
CA SER A 352 -25.35 85.59 2.02
C SER A 352 -26.80 85.90 2.36
N LEU A 353 -27.71 84.92 2.23
CA LEU A 353 -29.13 85.09 2.52
C LEU A 353 -29.34 85.45 3.99
N THR A 354 -28.61 84.84 4.91
CA THR A 354 -28.67 85.16 6.34
C THR A 354 -28.17 86.57 6.63
N ALA A 355 -27.04 87.00 6.04
CA ALA A 355 -26.55 88.37 6.18
C ALA A 355 -27.52 89.40 5.58
N ASP A 356 -28.04 89.15 4.38
CA ASP A 356 -29.04 89.98 3.73
C ASP A 356 -30.34 90.04 4.56
N THR A 357 -30.70 88.96 5.25
CA THR A 357 -31.86 88.93 6.15
C THR A 357 -31.64 89.86 7.33
N ILE A 358 -30.48 89.77 8.00
CA ILE A 358 -30.08 90.61 9.12
C ILE A 358 -30.11 92.10 8.73
N ASP A 359 -29.49 92.47 7.60
CA ASP A 359 -29.42 93.86 7.12
C ASP A 359 -30.81 94.42 6.74
N SER A 360 -31.76 93.54 6.38
CA SER A 360 -33.12 93.92 5.97
C SER A 360 -34.15 93.97 7.11
N LEU A 361 -33.74 93.71 8.37
CA LEU A 361 -34.62 93.77 9.55
C LEU A 361 -34.99 95.22 9.90
N ASP A 362 -35.91 95.83 9.14
CA ASP A 362 -36.51 97.13 9.47
C ASP A 362 -37.79 96.97 10.31
N ILE A 363 -37.69 97.26 11.61
CA ILE A 363 -38.76 97.09 12.60
C ILE A 363 -39.89 98.13 12.43
N SER A 364 -39.73 99.13 11.55
CA SER A 364 -40.74 100.17 11.32
C SER A 364 -41.95 99.69 10.49
N ALA A 365 -41.83 98.59 9.74
CA ALA A 365 -42.87 98.01 8.87
C ALA A 365 -43.05 96.49 9.08
N ILE A 366 -43.48 96.12 10.29
CA ILE A 366 -43.48 94.74 10.83
C ILE A 366 -44.06 93.68 9.87
N THR A 367 -45.24 93.89 9.27
CA THR A 367 -45.88 92.85 8.43
C THR A 367 -45.14 92.59 7.10
N ASN A 368 -44.52 93.62 6.52
CA ASN A 368 -43.71 93.44 5.30
C ASN A 368 -42.35 92.80 5.64
N ALA A 369 -41.78 93.14 6.80
CA ALA A 369 -40.56 92.51 7.30
C ALA A 369 -40.78 91.02 7.63
N GLU A 370 -41.94 90.65 8.20
CA GLU A 370 -42.29 89.26 8.51
C GLU A 370 -42.35 88.36 7.28
N ASN A 371 -43.09 88.78 6.25
CA ASN A 371 -43.17 88.02 4.99
C ASN A 371 -41.80 87.94 4.30
N ALA A 372 -41.02 89.03 4.29
CA ALA A 372 -39.69 89.04 3.69
C ALA A 372 -38.69 88.13 4.43
N VAL A 373 -38.74 88.09 5.76
CA VAL A 373 -37.93 87.17 6.58
C VAL A 373 -38.38 85.74 6.36
N SER A 374 -39.69 85.47 6.33
CA SER A 374 -40.24 84.13 6.04
C SER A 374 -39.81 83.63 4.66
N ASP A 375 -39.93 84.45 3.61
CA ASP A 375 -39.55 84.09 2.24
C ASP A 375 -38.04 83.81 2.13
N LYS A 376 -37.20 84.57 2.84
CA LYS A 376 -35.75 84.31 2.90
C LYS A 376 -35.43 83.06 3.70
N LEU A 377 -36.13 82.79 4.80
CA LEU A 377 -35.98 81.54 5.56
C LEU A 377 -36.38 80.33 4.72
N ASP A 378 -37.43 80.43 3.89
CA ASP A 378 -37.80 79.38 2.94
C ASP A 378 -36.70 79.11 1.91
N GLN A 379 -36.10 80.17 1.35
CA GLN A 379 -34.94 80.01 0.45
C GLN A 379 -33.72 79.38 1.13
N ILE A 380 -33.50 79.69 2.41
CA ILE A 380 -32.42 79.07 3.20
C ILE A 380 -32.77 77.59 3.46
N ILE A 381 -34.02 77.25 3.79
CA ILE A 381 -34.49 75.86 3.96
C ILE A 381 -34.27 75.06 2.67
N ASP A 382 -34.65 75.62 1.52
CA ASP A 382 -34.46 74.97 0.22
C ASP A 382 -32.97 74.71 -0.06
N SER A 383 -32.09 75.70 0.18
CA SER A 383 -30.64 75.53 0.02
C SER A 383 -30.05 74.50 1.00
N VAL A 384 -30.54 74.42 2.24
CA VAL A 384 -30.13 73.39 3.21
C VAL A 384 -30.60 72.00 2.78
N SER A 385 -31.82 71.89 2.25
CA SER A 385 -32.34 70.64 1.68
C SER A 385 -31.52 70.18 0.48
N ASP A 386 -31.17 71.09 -0.43
CA ASP A 386 -30.33 70.80 -1.59
C ASP A 386 -28.92 70.33 -1.17
N ILE A 387 -28.36 70.92 -0.10
CA ILE A 387 -27.09 70.48 0.51
C ILE A 387 -27.22 69.07 1.07
N ASP A 388 -28.24 68.80 1.89
CA ASP A 388 -28.47 67.49 2.50
C ASP A 388 -28.69 66.40 1.44
N ASP A 389 -29.55 66.66 0.45
CA ASP A 389 -29.82 65.74 -0.64
C ASP A 389 -28.57 65.45 -1.47
N THR A 390 -27.78 66.48 -1.81
CA THR A 390 -26.53 66.32 -2.55
C THR A 390 -25.49 65.55 -1.74
N PHE A 391 -25.36 65.86 -0.44
CA PHE A 391 -24.40 65.21 0.44
C PHE A 391 -24.75 63.75 0.70
N THR A 392 -26.00 63.48 1.12
CA THR A 392 -26.50 62.16 1.50
C THR A 392 -26.73 61.25 0.30
N SER A 393 -27.31 61.76 -0.79
CA SER A 393 -27.70 60.92 -1.93
C SER A 393 -26.62 60.81 -3.02
N GLN A 394 -25.61 61.68 -3.03
CA GLN A 394 -24.60 61.67 -4.09
C GLN A 394 -23.16 61.57 -3.56
N VAL A 395 -22.75 62.46 -2.66
CA VAL A 395 -21.34 62.49 -2.18
C VAL A 395 -21.00 61.26 -1.34
N ILE A 396 -21.88 60.90 -0.39
CA ILE A 396 -21.68 59.74 0.49
C ILE A 396 -21.55 58.42 -0.32
N PRO A 397 -22.50 58.06 -1.21
CA PRO A 397 -22.41 56.81 -1.97
C PRO A 397 -21.17 56.75 -2.87
N ASP A 398 -20.77 57.86 -3.49
CA ASP A 398 -19.58 57.91 -4.34
C ASP A 398 -18.32 57.62 -3.54
N MET A 399 -18.18 58.24 -2.36
CA MET A 399 -17.00 58.03 -1.51
C MET A 399 -16.95 56.63 -0.92
N ASP A 400 -18.10 56.08 -0.49
CA ASP A 400 -18.19 54.69 -0.03
C ASP A 400 -17.77 53.72 -1.17
N ASN A 401 -18.22 53.97 -2.41
CA ASN A 401 -17.83 53.17 -3.57
C ASN A 401 -16.34 53.28 -3.91
N ILE A 402 -15.73 54.47 -3.83
CA ILE A 402 -14.29 54.65 -4.07
C ILE A 402 -13.47 53.84 -3.07
N ILE A 403 -13.79 53.93 -1.77
CA ILE A 403 -13.08 53.18 -0.71
C ILE A 403 -13.22 51.68 -0.95
N LEU A 404 -14.42 51.19 -1.27
CA LEU A 404 -14.67 49.77 -1.56
C LEU A 404 -13.90 49.30 -2.79
N ASN A 405 -13.87 50.09 -3.87
CA ASN A 405 -13.15 49.75 -5.09
C ASN A 405 -11.63 49.67 -4.86
N ILE A 406 -11.06 50.60 -4.09
CA ILE A 406 -9.64 50.55 -3.73
C ILE A 406 -9.34 49.30 -2.89
N LYS A 407 -10.15 49.00 -1.88
CA LYS A 407 -10.00 47.78 -1.07
C LYS A 407 -10.07 46.50 -1.92
N ASN A 408 -11.03 46.43 -2.84
CA ASN A 408 -11.17 45.29 -3.75
C ASN A 408 -9.97 45.17 -4.69
N ALA A 409 -9.45 46.29 -5.22
CA ALA A 409 -8.26 46.29 -6.07
C ALA A 409 -7.02 45.80 -5.31
N LEU A 410 -6.79 46.29 -4.09
CA LEU A 410 -5.70 45.84 -3.22
C LEU A 410 -5.83 44.35 -2.87
N LYS A 411 -7.04 43.88 -2.56
CA LYS A 411 -7.32 42.45 -2.31
C LYS A 411 -7.01 41.59 -3.54
N ASN A 412 -7.47 42.00 -4.72
CA ASN A 412 -7.19 41.28 -5.97
C ASN A 412 -5.68 41.23 -6.26
N ALA A 413 -4.96 42.33 -6.00
CA ALA A 413 -3.50 42.35 -6.13
C ALA A 413 -2.83 41.41 -5.13
N GLN A 414 -3.32 41.31 -3.90
CA GLN A 414 -2.84 40.36 -2.90
C GLN A 414 -3.09 38.90 -3.31
N ASP A 415 -4.27 38.59 -3.84
CA ASP A 415 -4.61 37.25 -4.35
C ASP A 415 -3.73 36.86 -5.55
N LEU A 416 -3.41 37.82 -6.43
CA LEU A 416 -2.48 37.63 -7.53
C LEU A 416 -1.05 37.36 -7.03
N LEU A 417 -0.56 38.11 -6.04
CA LEU A 417 0.75 37.87 -5.43
C LEU A 417 0.83 36.47 -4.79
N ASN A 418 -0.23 36.05 -4.09
CA ASN A 418 -0.32 34.71 -3.51
C ASN A 418 -0.26 33.60 -4.58
N THR A 419 -0.93 33.83 -5.71
CA THR A 419 -0.91 32.93 -6.87
C THR A 419 0.49 32.88 -7.51
N LEU A 420 1.15 34.03 -7.68
CA LEU A 420 2.52 34.12 -8.20
C LEU A 420 3.51 33.42 -7.27
N ASN A 421 3.38 33.60 -5.95
CA ASN A 421 4.22 32.94 -4.96
C ASN A 421 4.06 31.41 -5.02
N SER A 422 2.81 30.93 -5.14
CA SER A 422 2.53 29.50 -5.31
C SER A 422 3.11 28.94 -6.63
N THR A 423 3.07 29.73 -7.70
CA THR A 423 3.65 29.38 -9.01
C THR A 423 5.17 29.30 -8.95
N ILE A 424 5.83 30.25 -8.29
CA ILE A 424 7.29 30.26 -8.08
C ILE A 424 7.71 29.07 -7.21
N ASN A 425 6.98 28.76 -6.15
CA ASN A 425 7.24 27.57 -5.33
C ASN A 425 7.07 26.26 -6.13
N SER A 426 6.04 26.19 -6.97
CA SER A 426 5.82 25.04 -7.85
C SER A 426 6.94 24.90 -8.88
N ALA A 427 7.38 26.01 -9.49
CA ALA A 427 8.53 26.02 -10.39
C ALA A 427 9.81 25.56 -9.65
N SER A 428 10.04 26.03 -8.42
CA SER A 428 11.16 25.57 -7.58
C SER A 428 11.12 24.06 -7.34
N SER A 429 9.94 23.50 -7.05
CA SER A 429 9.75 22.07 -6.83
C SER A 429 10.02 21.25 -8.10
N VAL A 430 9.50 21.68 -9.26
CA VAL A 430 9.85 21.08 -10.56
C VAL A 430 11.36 21.11 -10.77
N PHE A 431 12.02 22.20 -10.38
CA PHE A 431 13.46 22.30 -10.54
C PHE A 431 14.26 21.43 -9.56
N ASP A 432 13.81 21.27 -8.33
CA ASP A 432 14.46 20.32 -7.42
C ASP A 432 14.24 18.87 -7.86
N ASN A 433 13.06 18.56 -8.42
CA ASN A 433 12.78 17.27 -9.02
C ASN A 433 13.64 16.98 -10.26
N TYR A 434 13.99 17.97 -11.10
CA TYR A 434 14.92 17.73 -12.21
C TYR A 434 16.28 17.24 -11.71
N LYS A 435 16.78 17.75 -10.58
CA LYS A 435 18.06 17.31 -10.00
C LYS A 435 18.00 15.86 -9.53
N VAL A 436 16.86 15.44 -8.99
CA VAL A 436 16.61 14.04 -8.61
C VAL A 436 16.57 13.17 -9.87
N THR A 437 15.84 13.57 -10.90
CA THR A 437 15.79 12.84 -12.19
C THR A 437 17.16 12.73 -12.83
N ILE A 438 17.97 13.81 -12.84
CA ILE A 438 19.35 13.77 -13.33
C ILE A 438 20.23 12.86 -12.48
N ALA A 439 20.04 12.83 -11.15
CA ALA A 439 20.77 11.92 -10.28
C ALA A 439 20.44 10.46 -10.60
N SER A 440 19.15 10.13 -10.75
CA SER A 440 18.71 8.80 -11.17
C SER A 440 19.23 8.43 -12.57
N MET A 441 19.19 9.35 -13.53
CA MET A 441 19.76 9.17 -14.86
C MET A 441 21.25 8.88 -14.79
N ASN A 442 22.01 9.61 -13.95
CA ASN A 442 23.43 9.35 -13.75
C ASN A 442 23.69 7.97 -13.15
N THR A 443 22.85 7.49 -12.21
CA THR A 443 22.94 6.12 -11.71
C THR A 443 22.74 5.11 -12.84
N SER A 444 21.67 5.22 -13.62
CA SER A 444 21.42 4.31 -14.75
C SER A 444 22.51 4.37 -15.83
N LEU A 445 23.05 5.55 -16.10
CA LEU A 445 24.19 5.72 -17.01
C LEU A 445 25.46 5.08 -16.45
N THR A 446 25.68 5.12 -15.14
CA THR A 446 26.79 4.44 -14.48
C THR A 446 26.62 2.92 -14.57
N ASP A 447 25.43 2.40 -14.26
CA ASP A 447 25.11 0.98 -14.38
C ASP A 447 25.30 0.47 -15.82
N LEU A 448 24.89 1.27 -16.82
CA LEU A 448 25.12 0.98 -18.24
C LEU A 448 26.62 0.98 -18.58
N SER A 449 27.39 1.93 -18.05
CA SER A 449 28.84 1.98 -18.24
C SER A 449 29.56 0.77 -17.63
N ASP A 450 29.09 0.29 -16.46
CA ASP A 450 29.61 -0.89 -15.78
C ASP A 450 29.27 -2.17 -16.57
N LEU A 451 28.04 -2.27 -17.08
CA LEU A 451 27.64 -3.38 -17.95
C LEU A 451 28.45 -3.40 -19.25
N ILE A 452 28.67 -2.24 -19.88
CA ILE A 452 29.54 -2.13 -21.05
C ILE A 452 30.96 -2.58 -20.69
N SER A 453 31.50 -2.16 -19.53
CA SER A 453 32.82 -2.63 -19.06
C SER A 453 32.88 -4.15 -18.97
N GLY A 454 31.86 -4.77 -18.36
CA GLY A 454 31.79 -6.23 -18.25
C GLY A 454 31.67 -6.95 -19.61
N ILE A 455 30.99 -6.35 -20.60
CA ILE A 455 30.95 -6.89 -21.97
C ILE A 455 32.32 -6.77 -22.64
N ARG A 456 32.98 -5.61 -22.50
CA ARG A 456 34.32 -5.38 -23.07
C ARG A 456 35.34 -6.36 -22.49
N ASP A 457 35.34 -6.59 -21.18
CA ASP A 457 36.19 -7.59 -20.52
C ASP A 457 35.97 -9.00 -21.10
N LYS A 458 34.71 -9.37 -21.36
CA LYS A 458 34.36 -10.65 -22.00
C LYS A 458 34.79 -10.72 -23.46
N ILE A 459 34.61 -9.65 -24.23
CA ILE A 459 35.08 -9.56 -25.62
C ILE A 459 36.60 -9.69 -25.66
N GLN A 460 37.31 -9.04 -24.74
CA GLN A 460 38.75 -9.14 -24.64
C GLN A 460 39.20 -10.54 -24.26
N THR A 461 38.53 -11.17 -23.27
CA THR A 461 38.79 -12.58 -22.89
C THR A 461 38.52 -13.52 -24.07
N ALA A 462 37.40 -13.38 -24.77
CA ALA A 462 37.06 -14.18 -25.93
C ALA A 462 38.05 -13.96 -27.08
N THR A 463 38.48 -12.72 -27.31
CA THR A 463 39.50 -12.39 -28.31
C THR A 463 40.84 -13.03 -27.95
N ASP A 464 41.24 -13.02 -26.69
CA ASP A 464 42.45 -13.68 -26.20
C ASP A 464 42.37 -15.20 -26.32
N GLU A 465 41.21 -15.80 -26.03
CA GLU A 465 40.95 -17.24 -26.19
C GLU A 465 40.92 -17.66 -27.66
N ILE A 466 40.28 -16.88 -28.55
CA ILE A 466 40.27 -17.13 -30.00
C ILE A 466 41.68 -17.00 -30.57
N ASN A 467 42.45 -15.98 -30.18
CA ASN A 467 43.86 -15.85 -30.58
C ASN A 467 44.70 -17.05 -30.10
N LYS A 468 44.43 -17.59 -28.91
CA LYS A 468 45.07 -18.83 -28.43
C LYS A 468 44.57 -20.08 -29.17
N ALA A 469 43.31 -20.09 -29.60
CA ALA A 469 42.65 -21.22 -30.27
C ALA A 469 42.89 -21.25 -31.79
N ALA A 470 43.29 -20.13 -32.41
CA ALA A 470 43.62 -20.01 -33.83
C ALA A 470 44.78 -20.93 -34.27
N ASP A 471 45.59 -21.40 -33.33
CA ASP A 471 46.64 -22.42 -33.53
C ASP A 471 46.17 -23.86 -33.20
N SER A 472 44.88 -24.09 -32.90
CA SER A 472 44.39 -25.36 -32.34
C SER A 472 43.20 -25.98 -33.09
N GLU A 473 43.01 -27.28 -32.89
CA GLU A 473 41.91 -28.14 -33.38
C GLU A 473 40.48 -27.61 -33.09
N VAL A 474 40.34 -26.57 -32.27
CA VAL A 474 39.07 -25.93 -31.91
C VAL A 474 38.44 -25.16 -33.09
N THR A 475 39.24 -24.57 -33.99
CA THR A 475 38.73 -23.81 -35.15
C THR A 475 38.01 -24.72 -36.14
N ASP A 476 38.53 -25.93 -36.37
CA ASP A 476 37.89 -26.93 -37.22
C ASP A 476 36.59 -27.46 -36.57
N MET A 477 36.51 -27.44 -35.23
CA MET A 477 35.31 -27.79 -34.47
C MET A 477 34.21 -26.72 -34.58
N ILE A 478 34.57 -25.43 -34.61
CA ILE A 478 33.62 -24.30 -34.78
C ILE A 478 33.07 -24.26 -36.21
N ILE A 479 33.90 -24.53 -37.23
CA ILE A 479 33.45 -24.62 -38.63
C ILE A 479 32.53 -25.84 -38.83
N ALA A 480 32.83 -26.97 -38.17
CA ALA A 480 31.94 -28.13 -38.15
C ALA A 480 30.63 -27.87 -37.35
N PHE A 481 30.65 -26.94 -36.39
CA PHE A 481 29.51 -26.54 -35.56
C PHE A 481 28.55 -25.58 -36.29
N LEU A 482 29.07 -24.67 -37.12
CA LEU A 482 28.28 -23.70 -37.90
C LEU A 482 27.70 -24.28 -39.19
N ASN A 483 28.37 -25.27 -39.80
CA ASN A 483 27.81 -26.08 -40.89
C ASN A 483 26.82 -27.16 -40.39
N GLY A 484 26.47 -27.14 -39.10
CA GLY A 484 25.51 -28.05 -38.50
C GLY A 484 24.06 -27.66 -38.85
N ASP A 485 23.16 -28.63 -38.75
CA ASP A 485 21.71 -28.48 -38.96
C ASP A 485 21.15 -27.20 -38.30
N SER A 486 20.60 -26.29 -39.11
CA SER A 486 20.05 -25.00 -38.69
C SER A 486 18.90 -25.16 -37.69
N GLU A 487 18.19 -26.29 -37.74
CA GLU A 487 17.16 -26.63 -36.76
C GLU A 487 17.78 -27.06 -35.41
N ALA A 488 18.91 -27.76 -35.44
CA ALA A 488 19.64 -28.16 -34.23
C ALA A 488 20.23 -26.93 -33.50
N LEU A 489 20.74 -25.94 -34.24
CA LEU A 489 21.29 -24.71 -33.66
C LEU A 489 20.21 -23.80 -33.07
N ALA A 490 19.07 -23.62 -33.76
CA ALA A 490 17.94 -22.87 -33.21
C ALA A 490 17.34 -23.57 -31.97
N SER A 491 17.37 -24.90 -31.94
CA SER A 491 17.00 -25.70 -30.76
C SER A 491 17.98 -25.47 -29.59
N PHE A 492 19.28 -25.39 -29.87
CA PHE A 492 20.31 -25.09 -28.86
C PHE A 492 20.15 -23.67 -28.27
N LEU A 493 19.94 -22.65 -29.11
CA LEU A 493 19.79 -21.26 -28.67
C LEU A 493 18.51 -21.01 -27.88
N SER A 494 17.42 -21.70 -28.22
CA SER A 494 16.15 -21.61 -27.48
C SER A 494 16.19 -22.30 -26.10
N LYS A 495 17.18 -23.16 -25.85
CA LYS A 495 17.38 -23.87 -24.58
C LYS A 495 18.84 -23.75 -24.12
N PRO A 496 19.31 -22.54 -23.77
CA PRO A 496 20.73 -22.26 -23.54
C PRO A 496 21.30 -22.92 -22.28
N VAL A 497 20.44 -23.38 -21.37
CA VAL A 497 20.84 -24.04 -20.13
C VAL A 497 20.21 -25.43 -20.09
N ALA A 498 21.06 -26.46 -20.18
CA ALA A 498 20.66 -27.80 -19.81
C ALA A 498 20.61 -27.88 -18.29
N VAL A 499 19.41 -28.01 -17.73
CA VAL A 499 19.24 -28.25 -16.28
C VAL A 499 19.34 -29.75 -16.06
N GLU A 500 20.43 -30.19 -15.42
CA GLU A 500 20.53 -31.54 -14.88
C GLU A 500 19.97 -31.54 -13.45
N GLU A 501 18.81 -32.16 -13.27
CA GLU A 501 18.12 -32.17 -11.98
C GLU A 501 18.52 -33.41 -11.18
N HIS A 502 19.25 -33.19 -10.09
CA HIS A 502 19.53 -34.24 -9.10
C HIS A 502 18.63 -34.07 -7.88
N TYR A 503 17.58 -34.88 -7.82
CA TYR A 503 16.65 -34.90 -6.69
C TYR A 503 17.22 -35.72 -5.53
N TYR A 504 17.53 -35.06 -4.41
CA TYR A 504 17.90 -35.72 -3.17
C TYR A 504 16.65 -36.05 -2.35
N TYR A 505 16.59 -37.26 -1.77
CA TYR A 505 15.49 -37.73 -0.91
C TYR A 505 14.08 -37.58 -1.53
N SER A 506 13.96 -37.94 -2.81
CA SER A 506 12.69 -37.81 -3.55
C SER A 506 11.54 -38.58 -2.88
N ILE A 507 10.39 -37.92 -2.76
CA ILE A 507 9.16 -38.51 -2.21
C ILE A 507 8.12 -38.61 -3.31
N ALA A 508 7.58 -39.80 -3.54
CA ALA A 508 6.76 -40.14 -4.68
C ALA A 508 5.42 -39.40 -4.78
N ASN A 509 4.84 -38.96 -3.66
CA ASN A 509 3.54 -38.26 -3.64
C ASN A 509 3.38 -37.38 -2.39
N TYR A 510 2.47 -36.42 -2.47
CA TYR A 510 2.21 -35.44 -1.41
C TYR A 510 1.68 -36.10 -0.13
N GLY A 511 0.86 -37.16 -0.25
CA GLY A 511 0.36 -37.93 0.89
C GLY A 511 1.49 -38.52 1.74
N SER A 512 2.50 -39.10 1.08
CA SER A 512 3.68 -39.67 1.75
C SER A 512 4.51 -38.59 2.44
N SER A 513 4.64 -37.40 1.84
CA SER A 513 5.31 -36.25 2.45
C SER A 513 4.57 -35.71 3.69
N MET A 514 3.23 -35.79 3.70
CA MET A 514 2.38 -35.34 4.81
C MET A 514 2.15 -36.41 5.89
N ALA A 515 2.47 -37.68 5.63
CA ALA A 515 2.27 -38.78 6.57
C ALA A 515 2.93 -38.54 7.94
N PRO A 516 4.20 -38.08 8.06
CA PRO A 516 4.80 -37.74 9.35
C PRO A 516 3.95 -36.81 10.20
N PHE A 517 3.39 -35.76 9.59
CA PHE A 517 2.59 -34.77 10.30
C PHE A 517 1.28 -35.36 10.82
N TYR A 518 0.53 -36.05 9.95
CA TYR A 518 -0.75 -36.63 10.34
C TYR A 518 -0.61 -37.80 11.31
N SER A 519 0.45 -38.62 11.19
CA SER A 519 0.71 -39.72 12.12
C SER A 519 1.15 -39.20 13.49
N VAL A 520 2.01 -38.19 13.58
CA VAL A 520 2.37 -37.53 14.85
C VAL A 520 1.13 -36.93 15.52
N LEU A 521 0.30 -36.21 14.75
CA LEU A 521 -0.92 -35.61 15.26
C LEU A 521 -1.91 -36.68 15.76
N ALA A 522 -2.10 -37.76 15.01
CA ALA A 522 -2.93 -38.89 15.42
C ALA A 522 -2.45 -39.55 16.71
N ILE A 523 -1.14 -39.72 16.92
CA ILE A 523 -0.58 -40.26 18.17
C ILE A 523 -0.94 -39.36 19.36
N TRP A 524 -0.83 -38.03 19.21
CA TRP A 524 -1.19 -37.08 20.27
C TRP A 524 -2.69 -37.09 20.58
N VAL A 525 -3.52 -37.01 19.53
CA VAL A 525 -4.99 -37.08 19.65
C VAL A 525 -5.40 -38.38 20.31
N GLY A 526 -4.81 -39.50 19.90
CA GLY A 526 -5.11 -40.82 20.45
C GLY A 526 -4.87 -40.92 21.94
N MET A 527 -3.76 -40.37 22.42
CA MET A 527 -3.50 -40.30 23.85
C MET A 527 -4.46 -39.34 24.57
N THR A 528 -4.79 -38.19 23.96
CA THR A 528 -5.70 -37.20 24.55
C THR A 528 -7.11 -37.76 24.75
N ILE A 529 -7.59 -38.54 23.78
CA ILE A 529 -8.86 -39.26 23.88
C ILE A 529 -8.78 -40.33 24.99
N LEU A 530 -7.65 -41.03 25.07
CA LEU A 530 -7.44 -42.10 26.05
C LEU A 530 -7.48 -41.56 27.49
N VAL A 531 -6.80 -40.44 27.80
CA VAL A 531 -6.90 -39.79 29.13
C VAL A 531 -8.25 -39.14 29.42
N SER A 532 -9.00 -38.79 28.37
CA SER A 532 -10.36 -38.23 28.52
C SER A 532 -11.38 -39.31 28.88
N LEU A 533 -11.26 -40.51 28.31
CA LEU A 533 -12.22 -41.60 28.49
C LEU A 533 -11.83 -42.59 29.59
N MET A 534 -10.53 -42.76 29.88
CA MET A 534 -10.05 -43.64 30.95
C MET A 534 -9.57 -42.87 32.17
N LYS A 535 -10.01 -43.29 33.36
CA LYS A 535 -9.55 -42.69 34.63
C LYS A 535 -8.04 -42.89 34.83
N VAL A 536 -7.30 -41.82 35.08
CA VAL A 536 -5.84 -41.85 35.31
C VAL A 536 -5.44 -42.29 36.72
N HIS A 537 -6.40 -42.32 37.66
CA HIS A 537 -6.23 -42.78 39.03
C HIS A 537 -6.58 -44.27 39.18
N VAL A 538 -5.82 -44.98 40.02
CA VAL A 538 -6.11 -46.38 40.39
C VAL A 538 -7.29 -46.40 41.36
N LYS A 539 -8.22 -47.34 41.22
CA LYS A 539 -9.31 -47.52 42.19
C LYS A 539 -8.76 -47.97 43.54
N ASP A 540 -9.30 -47.42 44.62
CA ASP A 540 -8.92 -47.80 45.98
C ASP A 540 -9.14 -49.30 46.20
N ALA A 541 -8.11 -49.96 46.74
CA ALA A 541 -8.12 -51.38 47.04
C ALA A 541 -7.19 -51.68 48.22
N ASP A 542 -7.52 -52.67 49.04
CA ASP A 542 -6.79 -52.97 50.28
C ASP A 542 -5.30 -53.25 50.07
N TYR A 543 -4.93 -53.83 48.92
CA TYR A 543 -3.54 -54.13 48.58
C TYR A 543 -2.71 -52.90 48.18
N LEU A 544 -3.32 -51.70 48.12
CA LEU A 544 -2.70 -50.44 47.74
C LEU A 544 -2.43 -49.51 48.94
N LYS A 545 -2.80 -49.91 50.17
CA LYS A 545 -2.65 -49.11 51.39
C LYS A 545 -1.21 -48.65 51.66
N ASP A 546 -0.22 -49.47 51.31
CA ASP A 546 1.22 -49.16 51.46
C ASP A 546 1.90 -48.74 50.14
N ALA A 547 1.14 -48.43 49.09
CA ALA A 547 1.70 -48.12 47.78
C ALA A 547 2.35 -46.72 47.75
N ARG A 548 3.60 -46.65 47.29
CA ARG A 548 4.30 -45.37 47.13
C ARG A 548 3.76 -44.59 45.91
N PRO A 549 3.81 -43.24 45.90
CA PRO A 549 3.28 -42.43 44.79
C PRO A 549 3.82 -42.80 43.40
N HIS A 550 5.12 -43.10 43.28
CA HIS A 550 5.71 -43.55 42.02
C HIS A 550 5.20 -44.94 41.59
N GLN A 551 4.84 -45.82 42.54
CA GLN A 551 4.28 -47.13 42.23
C GLN A 551 2.85 -47.04 41.68
N LEU A 552 2.07 -46.08 42.18
CA LEU A 552 0.74 -45.77 41.66
C LEU A 552 0.83 -45.13 40.27
N PHE A 553 1.75 -44.16 40.09
CA PHE A 553 2.01 -43.51 38.80
C PHE A 553 2.42 -44.53 37.73
N PHE A 554 3.52 -45.27 37.93
CA PHE A 554 3.98 -46.24 36.94
C PHE A 554 3.04 -47.44 36.81
N GLY A 555 2.41 -47.89 37.90
CA GLY A 555 1.47 -49.00 37.87
C GLY A 555 0.29 -48.75 36.95
N ARG A 556 -0.26 -47.52 36.99
CA ARG A 556 -1.37 -47.13 36.13
C ARG A 556 -0.89 -46.68 34.75
N TYR A 557 0.24 -46.00 34.64
CA TYR A 557 0.78 -45.58 33.34
C TYR A 557 0.99 -46.76 32.38
N LEU A 558 1.39 -47.95 32.87
CA LEU A 558 1.64 -49.10 32.00
C LEU A 558 0.45 -49.51 31.11
N ILE A 559 -0.80 -49.33 31.56
CA ILE A 559 -1.96 -49.63 30.68
C ILE A 559 -2.14 -48.56 29.60
N PHE A 560 -1.88 -47.29 29.93
CA PHE A 560 -1.89 -46.18 28.97
C PHE A 560 -0.77 -46.34 27.95
N PHE A 561 0.43 -46.71 28.40
CA PHE A 561 1.56 -47.02 27.55
C PHE A 561 1.22 -48.15 26.58
N LEU A 562 0.71 -49.29 27.06
CA LEU A 562 0.34 -50.42 26.20
C LEU A 562 -0.67 -50.01 25.12
N LEU A 563 -1.76 -49.33 25.51
CA LEU A 563 -2.80 -48.91 24.58
C LEU A 563 -2.28 -47.84 23.59
N SER A 564 -1.41 -46.93 24.03
CA SER A 564 -0.75 -45.96 23.16
C SER A 564 0.18 -46.64 22.15
N GLN A 565 0.92 -47.67 22.55
CA GLN A 565 1.75 -48.44 21.62
C GLN A 565 0.89 -49.24 20.63
N LEU A 566 -0.28 -49.74 21.04
CA LEU A 566 -1.24 -50.36 20.11
C LEU A 566 -1.81 -49.33 19.12
N GLN A 567 -2.17 -48.12 19.57
CA GLN A 567 -2.58 -47.02 18.69
C GLN A 567 -1.49 -46.70 17.66
N VAL A 568 -0.24 -46.52 18.10
CA VAL A 568 0.92 -46.30 17.23
C VAL A 568 1.05 -47.42 16.21
N LEU A 569 0.96 -48.67 16.66
CA LEU A 569 1.08 -49.82 15.77
C LEU A 569 -0.02 -49.82 14.71
N VAL A 570 -1.27 -49.54 15.09
CA VAL A 570 -2.37 -49.45 14.13
C VAL A 570 -2.11 -48.33 13.12
N ILE A 571 -1.75 -47.11 13.57
CA ILE A 571 -1.43 -45.97 12.71
C ILE A 571 -0.36 -46.37 11.68
N VAL A 572 0.79 -46.87 12.14
CA VAL A 572 1.93 -47.24 11.29
C VAL A 572 1.57 -48.37 10.32
N LEU A 573 0.83 -49.40 10.78
CA LEU A 573 0.41 -50.48 9.89
C LEU A 573 -0.54 -49.98 8.80
N GLY A 574 -1.46 -49.07 9.11
CA GLY A 574 -2.31 -48.49 8.08
C GLY A 574 -1.55 -47.58 7.12
N ASP A 575 -0.62 -46.77 7.62
CA ASP A 575 0.22 -45.92 6.77
C ASP A 575 1.01 -46.78 5.76
N LEU A 576 1.63 -47.86 6.24
CA LEU A 576 2.48 -48.73 5.41
C LEU A 576 1.70 -49.71 4.53
N PHE A 577 0.59 -50.30 5.02
CA PHE A 577 -0.10 -51.39 4.31
C PHE A 577 -1.45 -50.99 3.71
N LEU A 578 -2.19 -50.06 4.33
CA LEU A 578 -3.49 -49.60 3.82
C LEU A 578 -3.30 -48.48 2.79
N LEU A 579 -2.59 -47.42 3.16
CA LEU A 579 -2.32 -46.27 2.29
C LEU A 579 -1.11 -46.50 1.39
N LYS A 580 -0.15 -47.32 1.84
CA LYS A 580 1.09 -47.61 1.12
C LYS A 580 1.90 -46.35 0.86
N ILE A 581 2.12 -45.56 1.92
CA ILE A 581 3.03 -44.41 1.86
C ILE A 581 4.43 -44.87 1.46
N GLN A 582 5.20 -43.98 0.81
CA GLN A 582 6.63 -44.19 0.67
C GLN A 582 7.26 -44.28 2.06
N CYS A 583 8.07 -45.31 2.29
CA CYS A 583 8.86 -45.43 3.51
C CYS A 583 10.12 -46.28 3.25
N LEU A 584 11.29 -45.64 3.18
CA LEU A 584 12.56 -46.33 2.93
C LEU A 584 13.00 -47.20 4.12
N HIS A 585 12.66 -46.80 5.35
CA HIS A 585 13.04 -47.52 6.55
C HIS A 585 11.83 -47.85 7.46
N PRO A 586 10.99 -48.85 7.09
CA PRO A 586 9.75 -49.16 7.81
C PRO A 586 9.92 -49.49 9.29
N PHE A 587 10.99 -50.21 9.64
CA PHE A 587 11.25 -50.54 11.05
C PHE A 587 11.67 -49.29 11.85
N ALA A 588 12.50 -48.42 11.28
CA ALA A 588 12.89 -47.16 11.92
C ALA A 588 11.69 -46.21 12.05
N PHE A 589 10.79 -46.21 11.08
CA PHE A 589 9.53 -45.45 11.14
C PHE A 589 8.66 -45.92 12.31
N TRP A 590 8.45 -47.24 12.44
CA TRP A 590 7.74 -47.80 13.60
C TRP A 590 8.43 -47.47 14.93
N ALA A 591 9.75 -47.64 15.02
CA ALA A 591 10.51 -47.35 16.25
C ALA A 591 10.42 -45.86 16.64
N THR A 592 10.51 -44.96 15.66
CA THR A 592 10.32 -43.52 15.84
C THR A 592 8.90 -43.19 16.31
N ALA A 593 7.89 -43.80 15.69
CA ALA A 593 6.50 -43.65 16.11
C ALA A 593 6.25 -44.21 17.51
N ALA A 594 6.91 -45.32 17.88
CA ALA A 594 6.84 -45.92 19.20
C ALA A 594 7.44 -45.01 20.28
N LEU A 595 8.61 -44.39 20.01
CA LEU A 595 9.21 -43.40 20.92
C LEU A 595 8.36 -42.13 21.01
N THR A 596 7.80 -41.67 19.89
CA THR A 596 6.83 -40.56 19.86
C THR A 596 5.62 -40.87 20.72
N GLY A 597 5.03 -42.07 20.58
CA GLY A 597 3.93 -42.54 21.41
C GLY A 597 4.29 -42.63 22.88
N LEU A 598 5.49 -43.11 23.22
CA LEU A 598 5.97 -43.12 24.60
C LEU A 598 6.07 -41.69 25.16
N THR A 599 6.68 -40.78 24.40
CA THR A 599 6.89 -39.38 24.80
C THR A 599 5.56 -38.65 25.00
N PHE A 600 4.65 -38.75 24.03
CA PHE A 600 3.35 -38.09 24.11
C PHE A 600 2.49 -38.72 25.20
N SER A 601 2.49 -40.05 25.30
CA SER A 601 1.72 -40.74 26.34
C SER A 601 2.16 -40.36 27.74
N ILE A 602 3.46 -40.35 28.03
CA ILE A 602 3.94 -40.02 29.37
C ILE A 602 3.71 -38.53 29.69
N LEU A 603 3.86 -37.63 28.71
CA LEU A 603 3.65 -36.21 28.88
C LEU A 603 2.17 -35.89 29.18
N ILE A 604 1.27 -36.33 28.30
CA ILE A 604 -0.17 -36.10 28.46
C ILE A 604 -0.70 -36.78 29.73
N TYR A 605 -0.26 -38.01 30.01
CA TYR A 605 -0.61 -38.69 31.26
C TYR A 605 -0.14 -37.91 32.49
N SER A 606 1.08 -37.38 32.47
CA SER A 606 1.66 -36.61 33.57
C SER A 606 0.94 -35.29 33.80
N LEU A 607 0.50 -34.61 32.74
CA LEU A 607 -0.33 -33.40 32.83
C LEU A 607 -1.70 -33.75 33.45
N THR A 608 -2.38 -34.76 32.93
CA THR A 608 -3.72 -35.13 33.41
C THR A 608 -3.71 -35.65 34.84
N ILE A 609 -2.73 -36.46 35.24
CA ILE A 609 -2.66 -36.97 36.62
C ILE A 609 -2.23 -35.89 37.63
N SER A 610 -1.58 -34.82 37.17
CA SER A 610 -1.14 -33.72 38.03
C SER A 610 -2.21 -32.64 38.18
N PHE A 611 -2.99 -32.38 37.13
CA PHE A 611 -3.91 -31.24 37.04
C PHE A 611 -5.37 -31.62 36.75
N GLY A 612 -5.73 -32.90 36.73
CA GLY A 612 -7.10 -33.35 36.47
C GLY A 612 -7.60 -32.94 35.08
N ASP A 613 -8.84 -32.48 34.99
CA ASP A 613 -9.45 -32.02 33.72
C ASP A 613 -8.77 -30.78 33.12
N ILE A 614 -8.18 -29.91 33.95
CA ILE A 614 -7.34 -28.81 33.48
C ILE A 614 -6.13 -29.36 32.73
N GLY A 615 -5.55 -30.47 33.19
CA GLY A 615 -4.44 -31.14 32.50
C GLY A 615 -4.83 -31.66 31.12
N LYS A 616 -6.06 -32.17 30.97
CA LYS A 616 -6.59 -32.58 29.66
C LYS A 616 -6.77 -31.38 28.73
N ALA A 617 -7.33 -30.28 29.24
CA ALA A 617 -7.50 -29.05 28.48
C ALA A 617 -6.14 -28.47 28.02
N LEU A 618 -5.14 -28.48 28.90
CA LEU A 618 -3.77 -28.07 28.54
C LEU A 618 -3.17 -28.93 27.43
N ALA A 619 -3.38 -30.26 27.45
CA ALA A 619 -2.91 -31.14 26.39
C ALA A 619 -3.56 -30.80 25.02
N VAL A 620 -4.83 -30.39 25.01
CA VAL A 620 -5.52 -29.92 23.80
C VAL A 620 -4.98 -28.57 23.34
N VAL A 621 -4.76 -27.61 24.25
CA VAL A 621 -4.19 -26.29 23.90
C VAL A 621 -2.78 -26.45 23.31
N ILE A 622 -1.94 -27.27 23.95
CA ILE A 622 -0.59 -27.58 23.47
C ILE A 622 -0.64 -28.24 22.09
N MET A 623 -1.63 -29.10 21.83
CA MET A 623 -1.85 -29.67 20.49
C MET A 623 -2.15 -28.59 19.45
N VAL A 624 -3.14 -27.73 19.73
CA VAL A 624 -3.59 -26.67 18.80
C VAL A 624 -2.45 -25.72 18.44
N LEU A 625 -1.65 -25.32 19.44
CA LEU A 625 -0.50 -24.46 19.21
C LEU A 625 0.52 -25.09 18.26
N GLN A 626 0.75 -26.40 18.37
CA GLN A 626 1.72 -27.14 17.55
C GLN A 626 1.26 -27.38 16.11
N ILE A 627 -0.04 -27.47 15.85
CA ILE A 627 -0.57 -27.74 14.50
C ILE A 627 -0.15 -26.66 13.50
N ALA A 628 -0.18 -25.39 13.91
CA ALA A 628 0.03 -24.25 12.99
C ALA A 628 1.48 -24.07 12.53
N GLY A 629 2.48 -24.67 13.19
CA GLY A 629 3.87 -24.35 12.86
C GLY A 629 4.94 -25.32 13.33
N SER A 630 4.57 -26.58 13.57
CA SER A 630 5.53 -27.65 13.84
C SER A 630 6.34 -28.12 12.62
N GLY A 631 6.30 -27.37 11.51
CA GLY A 631 7.03 -27.73 10.29
C GLY A 631 6.30 -28.74 9.40
N GLY A 632 5.06 -29.10 9.71
CA GLY A 632 4.26 -30.09 8.99
C GLY A 632 3.83 -29.62 7.60
N THR A 633 3.03 -28.56 7.54
CA THR A 633 2.45 -27.99 6.30
C THR A 633 3.33 -26.92 5.67
N TYR A 634 3.97 -26.08 6.49
CA TYR A 634 4.92 -25.06 6.07
C TYR A 634 6.27 -25.28 6.74
N PRO A 635 7.40 -24.97 6.07
CA PRO A 635 8.71 -24.92 6.71
C PRO A 635 8.67 -23.99 7.93
N ILE A 636 9.33 -24.37 9.03
CA ILE A 636 9.32 -23.58 10.27
C ILE A 636 9.93 -22.20 10.00
N GLU A 637 10.91 -22.12 9.12
CA GLU A 637 11.64 -20.92 8.72
C GLU A 637 10.74 -19.85 8.09
N ALA A 638 9.66 -20.28 7.42
CA ALA A 638 8.68 -19.41 6.78
C ALA A 638 7.72 -18.74 7.78
N LEU A 639 7.72 -19.17 9.05
CA LEU A 639 6.86 -18.63 10.09
C LEU A 639 7.45 -17.35 10.71
N PRO A 640 6.62 -16.44 11.27
CA PRO A 640 7.10 -15.28 12.00
C PRO A 640 8.05 -15.65 13.16
N ASN A 641 8.99 -14.77 13.48
CA ASN A 641 10.10 -15.05 14.41
C ASN A 641 9.64 -15.60 15.77
N PHE A 642 8.56 -15.04 16.33
CA PHE A 642 7.96 -15.53 17.58
C PHE A 642 7.66 -17.04 17.54
N PHE A 643 7.00 -17.50 16.48
CA PHE A 643 6.61 -18.89 16.34
C PHE A 643 7.82 -19.81 16.19
N ARG A 644 8.83 -19.40 15.41
CA ARG A 644 10.09 -20.15 15.24
C ARG A 644 10.79 -20.42 16.57
N GLN A 645 10.79 -19.43 17.46
CA GLN A 645 11.41 -19.55 18.79
C GLN A 645 10.57 -20.37 19.76
N VAL A 646 9.25 -20.29 19.67
CA VAL A 646 8.35 -21.02 20.57
C VAL A 646 8.32 -22.52 20.23
N TYR A 647 8.40 -22.89 18.95
CA TYR A 647 8.27 -24.28 18.53
C TYR A 647 9.37 -25.22 19.00
N ILE A 648 10.53 -24.69 19.42
CA ILE A 648 11.60 -25.49 20.03
C ILE A 648 11.17 -26.14 21.36
N PHE A 649 10.19 -25.54 22.05
CA PHE A 649 9.67 -26.01 23.35
C PHE A 649 8.54 -27.04 23.21
N PHE A 650 8.26 -27.49 21.99
CA PHE A 650 7.20 -28.42 21.69
C PHE A 650 7.74 -29.69 21.04
N PRO A 651 7.15 -30.87 21.28
CA PRO A 651 7.74 -32.12 20.80
C PRO A 651 7.39 -32.49 19.34
N PHE A 652 6.39 -31.86 18.71
CA PHE A 652 5.99 -32.16 17.33
C PHE A 652 7.12 -32.02 16.29
N PRO A 653 7.89 -30.90 16.23
CA PRO A 653 8.93 -30.72 15.21
C PRO A 653 9.94 -31.87 15.17
N TYR A 654 10.39 -32.32 16.34
CA TYR A 654 11.37 -33.41 16.46
C TYR A 654 10.77 -34.75 16.04
N ALA A 655 9.53 -35.04 16.41
CA ALA A 655 8.83 -36.26 16.00
C ALA A 655 8.58 -36.30 14.49
N ILE A 656 8.15 -35.18 13.89
CA ILE A 656 7.89 -35.07 12.45
C ILE A 656 9.19 -35.24 11.67
N ASN A 657 10.28 -34.56 12.07
CA ASN A 657 11.56 -34.66 11.37
C ASN A 657 12.16 -36.07 11.49
N ALA A 658 12.10 -36.71 12.65
CA ALA A 658 12.52 -38.10 12.81
C ALA A 658 11.73 -39.06 11.88
N MET A 659 10.42 -38.85 11.73
CA MET A 659 9.60 -39.64 10.81
C MET A 659 9.93 -39.36 9.33
N ARG A 660 10.28 -38.12 8.97
CA ARG A 660 10.72 -37.75 7.62
C ARG A 660 12.01 -38.47 7.21
N GLU A 661 12.99 -38.56 8.09
CA GLU A 661 14.23 -39.33 7.86
C GLU A 661 13.95 -40.80 7.53
N CYS A 662 12.88 -41.37 8.11
CA CYS A 662 12.49 -42.75 7.84
C CYS A 662 11.78 -42.91 6.47
N ILE A 663 11.14 -41.84 5.99
CA ILE A 663 10.35 -41.83 4.74
C ILE A 663 11.18 -41.45 3.52
N GLY A 664 11.85 -40.30 3.57
CA GLY A 664 12.61 -39.72 2.47
C GLY A 664 14.04 -40.23 2.36
N GLY A 665 14.61 -40.71 3.48
CA GLY A 665 15.98 -41.21 3.61
C GLY A 665 16.72 -40.50 4.73
N MET A 666 17.77 -41.15 5.25
CA MET A 666 18.48 -40.69 6.44
C MET A 666 19.73 -39.87 6.08
N TYR A 667 19.94 -38.74 6.76
CA TYR A 667 21.16 -37.95 6.69
C TYR A 667 21.99 -38.05 7.98
N HIS A 668 23.21 -38.57 7.86
CA HIS A 668 24.15 -38.75 8.98
C HIS A 668 23.50 -39.36 10.24
N ALA A 669 23.47 -38.60 11.35
CA ALA A 669 22.93 -39.02 12.64
C ALA A 669 21.71 -38.19 13.04
N ASP A 670 21.04 -37.53 12.09
CA ASP A 670 19.94 -36.61 12.35
C ASP A 670 18.75 -37.32 12.98
N LEU A 671 18.42 -38.53 12.52
CA LEU A 671 17.42 -39.37 13.18
C LEU A 671 17.72 -39.56 14.67
N PHE A 672 18.97 -39.88 15.03
CA PHE A 672 19.35 -40.07 16.43
C PHE A 672 19.26 -38.76 17.23
N LYS A 673 19.68 -37.64 16.63
CA LYS A 673 19.57 -36.31 17.24
C LYS A 673 18.11 -35.95 17.54
N TYR A 674 17.21 -36.11 16.58
CA TYR A 674 15.78 -35.82 16.77
C TYR A 674 15.14 -36.73 17.83
N LEU A 675 15.50 -38.02 17.87
CA LEU A 675 15.03 -38.95 18.90
C LEU A 675 15.55 -38.56 20.30
N LEU A 676 16.78 -38.05 20.40
CA LEU A 676 17.35 -37.56 21.67
C LEU A 676 16.64 -36.29 22.14
N GLU A 677 16.44 -35.31 21.26
CA GLU A 677 15.70 -34.07 21.54
C GLU A 677 14.26 -34.38 21.98
N LEU A 678 13.60 -35.32 21.29
CA LEU A 678 12.28 -35.80 21.67
C LEU A 678 12.28 -36.48 23.05
N SER A 679 13.33 -37.23 23.38
CA SER A 679 13.45 -37.91 24.67
C SER A 679 13.60 -36.95 25.85
N ILE A 680 14.02 -35.71 25.65
CA ILE A 680 14.06 -34.69 26.71
C ILE A 680 12.66 -34.46 27.29
N PHE A 681 11.61 -34.53 26.46
CA PHE A 681 10.23 -34.35 26.89
C PHE A 681 9.74 -35.48 27.80
N ILE A 682 10.34 -36.67 27.73
CA ILE A 682 10.09 -37.76 28.69
C ILE A 682 10.56 -37.34 30.08
N VAL A 683 11.74 -36.73 30.16
CA VAL A 683 12.30 -36.23 31.43
C VAL A 683 11.40 -35.12 32.00
N VAL A 684 10.99 -34.17 31.15
CA VAL A 684 10.05 -33.10 31.53
C VAL A 684 8.73 -33.68 32.05
N ALA A 685 8.15 -34.66 31.35
CA ALA A 685 6.94 -35.33 31.77
C ALA A 685 7.08 -36.01 33.14
N LEU A 686 8.18 -36.73 33.37
CA LEU A 686 8.46 -37.38 34.65
C LEU A 686 8.59 -36.37 35.80
N VAL A 687 9.23 -35.23 35.55
CA VAL A 687 9.33 -34.13 36.53
C VAL A 687 7.93 -33.60 36.85
N ILE A 688 7.08 -33.38 35.85
CA ILE A 688 5.68 -32.96 36.05
C ILE A 688 4.93 -33.98 36.90
N GLY A 689 4.91 -35.25 36.47
CA GLY A 689 4.09 -36.31 37.06
C GLY A 689 4.52 -36.79 38.44
N LEU A 690 5.82 -36.69 38.79
CA LEU A 690 6.37 -37.20 40.05
C LEU A 690 6.74 -36.11 41.05
N ILE A 691 7.16 -34.93 40.59
CA ILE A 691 7.64 -33.84 41.45
C ILE A 691 6.61 -32.72 41.54
N ILE A 692 6.28 -32.08 40.41
CA ILE A 692 5.37 -30.92 40.36
C ILE A 692 3.97 -31.31 40.82
N ARG A 693 3.54 -32.55 40.58
CA ARG A 693 2.27 -33.08 41.08
C ARG A 693 2.06 -32.87 42.58
N LYS A 694 3.09 -33.05 43.42
CA LYS A 694 2.95 -33.11 44.90
C LYS A 694 2.24 -31.89 45.51
N PRO A 695 2.65 -30.64 45.24
CA PRO A 695 1.95 -29.46 45.75
C PRO A 695 0.53 -29.27 45.19
N PHE A 696 0.27 -29.71 43.95
CA PHE A 696 -1.02 -29.49 43.29
C PHE A 696 -2.11 -30.49 43.67
N ILE A 697 -1.77 -31.63 44.28
CA ILE A 697 -2.76 -32.65 44.72
C ILE A 697 -3.85 -32.03 45.61
N HIS A 698 -3.46 -31.19 46.57
CA HIS A 698 -4.42 -30.62 47.52
C HIS A 698 -5.31 -29.54 46.89
N ILE A 699 -4.72 -28.72 46.01
CA ILE A 699 -5.43 -27.66 45.27
C ILE A 699 -6.42 -28.29 44.29
N MET A 700 -6.00 -29.32 43.55
CA MET A 700 -6.86 -29.99 42.58
C MET A 700 -7.99 -30.78 43.25
N HIS A 701 -7.74 -31.41 44.40
CA HIS A 701 -8.82 -32.08 45.15
C HIS A 701 -9.89 -31.08 45.64
N PHE A 702 -9.48 -29.85 46.00
CA PHE A 702 -10.42 -28.78 46.33
C PHE A 702 -11.21 -28.29 45.11
N ILE A 703 -10.55 -28.13 43.96
CA ILE A 703 -11.18 -27.71 42.70
C ILE A 703 -12.16 -28.77 42.19
N GLU A 704 -11.76 -30.05 42.15
CA GLU A 704 -12.62 -31.17 41.73
C GLU A 704 -13.89 -31.26 42.59
N LYS A 705 -13.75 -31.15 43.92
CA LYS A 705 -14.90 -31.18 44.84
C LYS A 705 -15.86 -30.01 44.59
N ARG A 706 -15.34 -28.81 44.33
CA ARG A 706 -16.18 -27.64 44.01
C ARG A 706 -16.81 -27.68 42.63
N MET A 707 -16.18 -28.36 41.67
CA MET A 707 -16.77 -28.58 40.35
C MET A 707 -17.95 -29.56 40.44
N GLU A 708 -17.81 -30.63 41.23
CA GLU A 708 -18.93 -31.54 41.55
C GLU A 708 -20.07 -30.81 42.27
N ASP A 709 -19.78 -29.83 43.13
CA ASP A 709 -20.81 -29.02 43.81
C ASP A 709 -21.58 -28.05 42.88
N THR A 710 -21.10 -27.82 41.65
CA THR A 710 -21.67 -26.84 40.70
C THR A 710 -22.49 -27.45 39.55
N ASP A 711 -22.69 -28.76 39.51
CA ASP A 711 -23.33 -29.50 38.40
C ASP A 711 -22.73 -29.19 37.00
N MET A 712 -21.50 -28.64 36.94
CA MET A 712 -20.81 -28.30 35.68
C MET A 712 -19.96 -29.44 35.11
N MET A 713 -20.11 -30.67 35.63
CA MET A 713 -19.58 -31.90 35.02
C MET A 713 -20.56 -33.06 35.13
#